data_AF-A0AAD5DI61-F1
#
_entry.id   AF-A0AAD5DI61-F1
#
_cell.length_a   1.000
_cell.length_b   1.000
_cell.length_c   1.000
_cell.angle_alpha   90.00
_cell.angle_beta   90.00
_cell.angle_gamma   90.00
#
_symmetry.space_group_name_H-M   'P 1'
#
loop_
_entity.id
_entity.type
_entity.pdbx_description
1 polymer ?
#
loop_
_entity_poly.entity_id
_entity_poly.type
_entity_poly.pdbx_seq_one_letter_code
_entity_poly.pdbx_strand_id
1 'polypeptide(L)'
;MAGKKREREGEEAAADGGGERRRGYSRLDAETLSYYEEIGGRFAELDDDEEKALLADNALGECVERGAADVGTDAACSRVLEKLLQHAGTEALCAFTQACVEGDNLGTMCTSGPFGSHVLEKCIVELGKRAAAAGNDDYARIEAAMTAMTEACAASLYEMATSKYGSFVARRLLCVLAGRDVAPPPGKKPAAQLEPAAEAGQAAALSGPRGGGALAAKLGSSSSGQGGDGSSGASQGVDYPALLEKLATTVLGDDWSGEEMQRLSTDSFAGPFLQALLRACTHNQKLQQRLLLQVLGGATSKGVESVSMERCHALLQDRNGSHLMEVVFSTAPDDYFAKLTTLCFKGHLLQLAQHPAANFGVQAALAALRKPQQLKRMFEDLKPAFPQLLRSRRSGVIAALLAAAGRLGAQEAEAAAALWSAAGSGGSGSAAANPLEGLLTLDTTTQLGQGSGRISTLGCAMAGTLLRLPAAACKQWADAVAALPPGQLQHVAKDPGGCRVLEAYLEGPGSAAKKRRALLRGLSGAWGDIALGGSGSHFVEKAYALAEVTEKETIAGELAAAEPRLLQTHRGPVLLKRCHVDAFKKGSDGWQKRVAAADAARREFEDLFGDGGAAEEGEEEAAAAADGEEAATEQQPKKKQKGKKGQAAADAGEQPEQQEAAEQQAAGGKKKKKRSKAEQPEAAAVADAEQEEPQPAAKKKKKVKTAAAAEEHQALAEQPAAAKKGKKKKQKASAE
;
A
#
# COMPACT_ATOMS: atom_id res chain seq x y z
N MET A 1 31.64 -56.55 43.56
CA MET A 1 32.39 -55.28 43.74
C MET A 1 31.33 -54.19 43.84
N ALA A 2 31.19 -53.46 44.96
CA ALA A 2 31.92 -52.21 45.25
C ALA A 2 31.89 -51.26 44.04
N GLY A 3 31.33 -50.05 44.07
CA GLY A 3 30.93 -49.08 45.11
C GLY A 3 31.01 -47.69 44.43
N LYS A 4 30.34 -46.60 44.80
CA LYS A 4 29.75 -46.10 46.06
C LYS A 4 28.37 -45.46 45.79
N LYS A 5 27.62 -45.16 46.84
CA LYS A 5 26.38 -44.35 46.84
C LYS A 5 26.40 -43.44 48.09
N ARG A 6 25.57 -42.39 48.09
CA ARG A 6 25.43 -41.32 49.10
C ARG A 6 26.45 -40.17 48.96
N GLU A 7 26.21 -38.97 49.50
CA GLU A 7 25.05 -38.48 50.25
C GLU A 7 24.16 -37.53 49.42
N ARG A 8 22.90 -37.39 49.85
CA ARG A 8 22.04 -36.25 49.53
C ARG A 8 21.26 -35.95 50.82
N GLU A 9 21.83 -35.09 51.64
CA GLU A 9 21.14 -34.53 52.81
C GLU A 9 20.35 -33.29 52.35
N GLY A 10 19.31 -32.97 53.10
CA GLY A 10 18.48 -31.79 52.85
C GLY A 10 18.06 -31.21 54.19
N GLU A 11 17.85 -29.90 54.21
CA GLU A 11 17.40 -29.16 55.37
C GLU A 11 16.24 -28.25 54.95
N GLU A 12 15.16 -28.24 55.73
CA GLU A 12 13.97 -27.45 55.45
C GLU A 12 14.14 -26.03 56.01
N ALA A 13 13.78 -25.01 55.24
CA ALA A 13 13.63 -23.65 55.74
C ALA A 13 12.40 -22.97 55.12
N ALA A 14 11.49 -22.56 56.02
CA ALA A 14 10.32 -21.69 55.88
C ALA A 14 9.89 -21.19 54.48
N ALA A 15 8.61 -21.36 54.18
CA ALA A 15 7.91 -20.46 53.26
C ALA A 15 7.54 -19.14 53.99
N ASP A 16 7.88 -18.00 53.39
CA ASP A 16 7.29 -16.71 53.68
C ASP A 16 7.07 -15.93 52.37
N GLY A 17 6.17 -14.94 52.37
CA GLY A 17 5.61 -14.32 51.18
C GLY A 17 6.38 -13.09 50.68
N GLY A 18 6.93 -13.15 49.46
CA GLY A 18 7.53 -12.00 48.77
C GLY A 18 7.48 -12.15 47.25
N GLY A 19 6.86 -11.20 46.55
CA GLY A 19 6.56 -11.29 45.11
C GLY A 19 7.72 -10.97 44.16
N GLU A 20 8.90 -11.55 44.34
CA GLU A 20 10.07 -11.28 43.47
C GLU A 20 9.91 -11.86 42.05
N ARG A 21 9.33 -11.04 41.17
CA ARG A 21 9.32 -11.28 39.72
C ARG A 21 10.72 -11.15 39.15
N ARG A 22 11.49 -12.25 39.11
CA ARG A 22 12.71 -12.48 38.30
C ARG A 22 13.37 -11.18 37.78
N ARG A 23 14.10 -10.47 38.65
CA ARG A 23 15.08 -9.46 38.19
C ARG A 23 16.15 -10.20 37.39
N GLY A 24 16.04 -10.16 36.06
CA GLY A 24 17.16 -10.50 35.20
C GLY A 24 18.27 -9.49 35.42
N TYR A 25 19.53 -9.93 35.34
CA TYR A 25 20.69 -9.06 35.52
C TYR A 25 20.66 -7.89 34.52
N SER A 26 20.28 -6.70 35.00
CA SER A 26 20.60 -5.46 34.31
C SER A 26 22.11 -5.22 34.43
N ARG A 27 22.67 -4.50 33.46
CA ARG A 27 24.07 -4.04 33.49
C ARG A 27 24.22 -2.68 34.16
N LEU A 28 23.10 -1.96 34.30
CA LEU A 28 23.04 -0.66 34.93
C LEU A 28 23.17 -0.79 36.45
N ASP A 29 23.76 0.23 37.06
CA ASP A 29 23.76 0.41 38.50
C ASP A 29 22.36 0.82 39.02
N ALA A 30 22.20 0.80 40.36
CA ALA A 30 20.91 1.07 40.99
C ALA A 30 20.48 2.55 40.95
N GLU A 31 21.43 3.50 40.83
CA GLU A 31 21.13 4.94 40.74
C GLU A 31 20.56 5.25 39.35
N THR A 32 21.20 4.77 38.29
CA THR A 32 20.73 4.92 36.90
C THR A 32 19.36 4.26 36.70
N LEU A 33 19.11 3.10 37.33
CA LEU A 33 17.78 2.47 37.31
C LEU A 33 16.72 3.30 38.05
N SER A 34 17.03 3.83 39.25
CA SER A 34 16.12 4.70 40.01
C SER A 34 15.79 5.97 39.23
N TYR A 35 16.81 6.62 38.64
CA TYR A 35 16.66 7.81 37.82
C TYR A 35 15.64 7.60 36.68
N TYR A 36 15.78 6.55 35.87
CA TYR A 36 14.81 6.32 34.78
C TYR A 36 13.43 5.86 35.26
N GLU A 37 13.31 5.20 36.42
CA GLU A 37 12.01 4.90 37.04
C GLU A 37 11.31 6.18 37.52
N GLU A 38 12.04 7.10 38.17
CA GLU A 38 11.56 8.40 38.63
C GLU A 38 11.20 9.34 37.47
N ILE A 39 12.05 9.46 36.44
CA ILE A 39 11.75 10.20 35.20
C ILE A 39 10.51 9.60 34.52
N GLY A 40 10.42 8.27 34.45
CA GLY A 40 9.29 7.56 33.83
C GLY A 40 7.97 7.72 34.57
N GLY A 41 8.02 7.92 35.90
CA GLY A 41 6.89 8.31 36.74
C GLY A 41 6.51 9.77 36.52
N ARG A 42 7.43 10.71 36.78
CA ARG A 42 7.20 12.15 36.65
C ARG A 42 6.67 12.55 35.27
N PHE A 43 7.24 11.99 34.20
CA PHE A 43 6.80 12.26 32.82
C PHE A 43 5.33 11.86 32.57
N ALA A 44 4.78 10.88 33.30
CA ALA A 44 3.39 10.48 33.19
C ALA A 44 2.41 11.38 33.97
N GLU A 45 2.92 12.29 34.82
CA GLU A 45 2.13 13.26 35.60
C GLU A 45 2.15 14.68 34.97
N LEU A 46 3.02 14.93 33.99
CA LEU A 46 3.07 16.21 33.28
C LEU A 46 1.93 16.33 32.24
N ASP A 47 1.13 17.38 32.34
CA ASP A 47 0.17 17.77 31.29
C ASP A 47 0.78 18.72 30.25
N ASP A 48 1.72 19.59 30.63
CA ASP A 48 2.35 20.57 29.74
C ASP A 48 3.34 19.94 28.74
N ASP A 49 3.49 20.51 27.55
CA ASP A 49 4.38 19.99 26.49
C ASP A 49 5.79 20.61 26.49
N GLU A 50 5.97 21.83 27.01
CA GLU A 50 7.29 22.45 27.19
C GLU A 50 8.04 21.79 28.37
N GLU A 51 7.35 21.52 29.49
CA GLU A 51 7.92 20.75 30.60
C GLU A 51 8.27 19.32 30.20
N LYS A 52 7.46 18.68 29.34
CA LYS A 52 7.77 17.35 28.78
C LYS A 52 9.00 17.36 27.88
N ALA A 53 9.15 18.38 27.03
CA ALA A 53 10.31 18.54 26.16
C ALA A 53 11.58 18.72 26.99
N LEU A 54 11.57 19.63 27.98
CA LEU A 54 12.69 19.88 28.89
C LEU A 54 13.08 18.62 29.69
N LEU A 55 12.10 17.87 30.21
CA LEU A 55 12.37 16.64 30.95
C LEU A 55 12.94 15.54 30.04
N ALA A 56 12.45 15.45 28.80
CA ALA A 56 12.96 14.50 27.81
C ALA A 56 14.39 14.85 27.35
N ASP A 57 14.70 16.12 27.13
CA ASP A 57 16.03 16.57 26.71
C ASP A 57 17.09 16.30 27.79
N ASN A 58 16.80 16.65 29.04
CA ASN A 58 17.68 16.35 30.16
C ASN A 58 17.91 14.83 30.31
N ALA A 59 16.85 14.03 30.21
CA ALA A 59 16.94 12.58 30.31
C ALA A 59 17.62 11.91 29.10
N LEU A 60 17.60 12.51 27.91
CA LEU A 60 18.42 12.04 26.78
C LEU A 60 19.89 12.44 26.93
N GLY A 61 20.18 13.62 27.48
CA GLY A 61 21.55 14.06 27.80
C GLY A 61 22.22 13.13 28.81
N GLU A 62 21.55 12.87 29.94
CA GLU A 62 22.01 11.90 30.95
C GLU A 62 22.20 10.50 30.35
N CYS A 63 21.40 10.12 29.36
CA CYS A 63 21.52 8.84 28.65
C CYS A 63 22.78 8.75 27.78
N VAL A 64 23.22 9.86 27.18
CA VAL A 64 24.51 9.92 26.47
C VAL A 64 25.66 9.77 27.44
N GLU A 65 25.66 10.50 28.57
CA GLU A 65 26.76 10.47 29.55
C GLU A 65 26.86 9.12 30.29
N ARG A 66 25.73 8.47 30.61
CA ARG A 66 25.69 7.17 31.31
C ARG A 66 25.82 5.94 30.39
N GLY A 67 26.05 6.13 29.09
CA GLY A 67 26.22 5.04 28.13
C GLY A 67 24.91 4.65 27.43
N ALA A 68 24.61 5.35 26.33
CA ALA A 68 23.35 5.26 25.59
C ALA A 68 22.95 3.84 25.13
N ALA A 69 23.92 2.93 24.94
CA ALA A 69 23.66 1.55 24.54
C ALA A 69 23.21 0.63 25.69
N ASP A 70 23.82 0.72 26.88
CA ASP A 70 23.40 -0.09 28.02
C ASP A 70 22.05 0.41 28.58
N VAL A 71 21.85 1.73 28.65
CA VAL A 71 20.55 2.32 29.03
C VAL A 71 19.48 2.02 27.96
N GLY A 72 19.83 2.12 26.67
CA GLY A 72 18.94 1.81 25.56
C GLY A 72 18.57 0.33 25.42
N THR A 73 19.39 -0.60 25.95
CA THR A 73 19.11 -2.05 25.93
C THR A 73 18.48 -2.60 27.20
N ASP A 74 18.47 -1.86 28.32
CA ASP A 74 17.74 -2.27 29.53
C ASP A 74 16.21 -2.30 29.31
N ALA A 75 15.54 -3.28 29.92
CA ALA A 75 14.11 -3.52 29.73
C ALA A 75 13.20 -2.46 30.39
N ALA A 76 13.64 -1.81 31.47
CA ALA A 76 12.89 -0.72 32.10
C ALA A 76 13.19 0.59 31.40
N CYS A 77 14.47 0.96 31.27
CA CYS A 77 14.89 2.25 30.72
C CYS A 77 14.44 2.46 29.26
N SER A 78 14.56 1.45 28.39
CA SER A 78 14.08 1.52 26.99
C SER A 78 12.62 1.94 26.86
N ARG A 79 11.73 1.46 27.74
CA ARG A 79 10.29 1.79 27.73
C ARG A 79 9.98 3.20 28.23
N VAL A 80 10.92 3.83 28.93
CA VAL A 80 10.86 5.24 29.31
C VAL A 80 11.36 6.07 28.12
N LEU A 81 12.53 5.74 27.57
CA LEU A 81 13.11 6.37 26.38
C LEU A 81 12.12 6.36 25.18
N GLU A 82 11.48 5.24 24.87
CA GLU A 82 10.48 5.14 23.79
C GLU A 82 9.32 6.15 23.91
N LYS A 83 8.98 6.60 25.14
CA LYS A 83 8.01 7.69 25.36
C LYS A 83 8.65 9.07 25.18
N LEU A 84 9.82 9.29 25.79
CA LEU A 84 10.52 10.58 25.79
C LEU A 84 10.93 11.03 24.38
N LEU A 85 11.37 10.10 23.52
CA LEU A 85 11.96 10.38 22.20
C LEU A 85 11.10 11.24 21.26
N GLN A 86 9.78 11.25 21.41
CA GLN A 86 8.91 12.08 20.57
C GLN A 86 8.74 13.51 21.10
N HIS A 87 9.03 13.76 22.38
CA HIS A 87 8.87 15.07 23.05
C HIS A 87 10.20 15.85 23.17
N ALA A 88 11.34 15.16 23.27
CA ALA A 88 12.68 15.78 23.24
C ALA A 88 12.85 16.73 22.03
N GLY A 89 13.61 17.82 22.17
CA GLY A 89 14.01 18.71 21.08
C GLY A 89 14.87 18.05 20.01
N THR A 90 15.14 18.75 18.91
CA THR A 90 15.91 18.21 17.78
C THR A 90 17.35 17.86 18.17
N GLU A 91 17.99 18.73 18.95
CA GLU A 91 19.41 18.59 19.29
C GLU A 91 19.70 17.36 20.17
N ALA A 92 18.96 17.18 21.27
CA ALA A 92 19.11 16.02 22.15
C ALA A 92 18.76 14.71 21.43
N LEU A 93 17.71 14.69 20.59
CA LEU A 93 17.36 13.52 19.78
C LEU A 93 18.48 13.15 18.78
N CYS A 94 19.13 14.14 18.15
CA CYS A 94 20.25 13.91 17.24
C CYS A 94 21.47 13.36 18.00
N ALA A 95 21.86 14.00 19.11
CA ALA A 95 23.00 13.60 19.92
C ALA A 95 22.82 12.18 20.51
N PHE A 96 21.64 11.88 21.07
CA PHE A 96 21.32 10.54 21.56
C PHE A 96 21.34 9.49 20.44
N THR A 97 20.80 9.80 19.26
CA THR A 97 20.83 8.87 18.11
C THR A 97 22.26 8.59 17.65
N GLN A 98 23.14 9.59 17.67
CA GLN A 98 24.56 9.44 17.36
C GLN A 98 25.28 8.56 18.41
N ALA A 99 25.07 8.82 19.70
CA ALA A 99 25.64 8.02 20.79
C ALA A 99 25.20 6.55 20.73
N CYS A 100 23.93 6.27 20.39
CA CYS A 100 23.43 4.89 20.21
C CYS A 100 24.06 4.12 19.04
N VAL A 101 24.82 4.77 18.14
CA VAL A 101 25.48 4.13 17.00
C VAL A 101 27.01 4.30 16.96
N GLU A 102 27.58 4.98 17.94
CA GLU A 102 29.03 5.19 18.04
C GLU A 102 29.77 3.90 18.42
N GLY A 103 30.79 3.53 17.64
CA GLY A 103 31.57 2.31 17.86
C GLY A 103 30.69 1.05 17.95
N ASP A 104 30.90 0.26 19.00
CA ASP A 104 30.20 -1.01 19.23
C ASP A 104 28.74 -0.83 19.73
N ASN A 105 28.27 0.41 19.95
CA ASN A 105 26.93 0.69 20.46
C ASN A 105 25.83 0.23 19.50
N LEU A 106 26.02 0.40 18.18
CA LEU A 106 25.06 -0.07 17.18
C LEU A 106 24.87 -1.60 17.24
N GLY A 107 25.99 -2.34 17.35
CA GLY A 107 25.98 -3.80 17.52
C GLY A 107 25.26 -4.20 18.81
N THR A 108 25.57 -3.53 19.92
CA THR A 108 24.93 -3.73 21.22
C THR A 108 23.41 -3.53 21.15
N MET A 109 22.95 -2.41 20.58
CA MET A 109 21.53 -2.07 20.39
C MET A 109 20.79 -3.06 19.46
N CYS A 110 21.48 -3.60 18.45
CA CYS A 110 20.89 -4.47 17.41
C CYS A 110 20.99 -5.99 17.69
N THR A 111 21.68 -6.41 18.75
CA THR A 111 21.93 -7.83 19.05
C THR A 111 21.61 -8.25 20.49
N SER A 112 21.79 -7.37 21.48
CA SER A 112 21.68 -7.75 22.91
C SER A 112 20.26 -8.11 23.36
N GLY A 113 19.24 -7.65 22.62
CA GLY A 113 17.83 -7.93 22.91
C GLY A 113 16.87 -7.17 22.00
N PRO A 114 15.56 -7.23 22.26
CA PRO A 114 14.56 -6.46 21.51
C PRO A 114 14.63 -4.95 21.79
N PHE A 115 15.03 -4.56 23.01
CA PHE A 115 14.84 -3.23 23.56
C PHE A 115 15.56 -2.12 22.77
N GLY A 116 16.89 -2.23 22.61
CA GLY A 116 17.67 -1.24 21.85
C GLY A 116 17.23 -1.09 20.40
N SER A 117 16.76 -2.17 19.76
CA SER A 117 16.25 -2.11 18.38
C SER A 117 14.95 -1.30 18.25
N HIS A 118 14.09 -1.32 19.27
CA HIS A 118 12.86 -0.50 19.28
C HIS A 118 13.16 0.97 19.59
N VAL A 119 14.11 1.24 20.50
CA VAL A 119 14.64 2.59 20.75
C VAL A 119 15.22 3.18 19.46
N LEU A 120 16.08 2.44 18.74
CA LEU A 120 16.64 2.91 17.45
C LEU A 120 15.57 3.06 16.35
N GLU A 121 14.62 2.13 16.21
CA GLU A 121 13.50 2.32 15.27
C GLU A 121 12.71 3.60 15.58
N LYS A 122 12.47 3.91 16.85
CA LYS A 122 11.79 5.13 17.30
C LYS A 122 12.61 6.38 16.99
N CYS A 123 13.91 6.40 17.28
CA CYS A 123 14.81 7.51 16.93
C CYS A 123 14.76 7.84 15.43
N ILE A 124 14.94 6.82 14.57
CA ILE A 124 14.91 6.95 13.11
C ILE A 124 13.56 7.53 12.64
N VAL A 125 12.45 7.08 13.22
CA VAL A 125 11.11 7.57 12.88
C VAL A 125 10.90 9.03 13.29
N GLU A 126 11.28 9.44 14.50
CA GLU A 126 11.05 10.82 14.96
C GLU A 126 11.98 11.82 14.25
N LEU A 127 13.24 11.45 13.95
CA LEU A 127 14.12 12.23 13.07
C LEU A 127 13.52 12.40 11.67
N GLY A 128 13.06 11.31 11.05
CA GLY A 128 12.46 11.32 9.72
C GLY A 128 11.20 12.18 9.59
N LYS A 129 10.37 12.27 10.66
CA LYS A 129 9.24 13.21 10.71
C LYS A 129 9.71 14.66 10.76
N ARG A 130 10.70 14.96 11.61
CA ARG A 130 11.18 16.33 11.87
C ARG A 130 11.85 16.94 10.64
N ALA A 131 12.58 16.13 9.87
CA ALA A 131 13.24 16.56 8.63
C ALA A 131 12.33 17.32 7.66
N ALA A 132 11.05 16.93 7.54
CA ALA A 132 10.08 17.55 6.63
C ALA A 132 9.52 18.91 7.11
N ALA A 133 9.79 19.32 8.36
CA ALA A 133 9.32 20.57 8.95
C ALA A 133 10.43 21.43 9.58
N ALA A 134 11.69 20.97 9.52
CA ALA A 134 12.83 21.63 10.12
C ALA A 134 13.26 22.90 9.35
N GLY A 135 13.78 23.88 10.09
CA GLY A 135 14.60 24.95 9.51
C GLY A 135 16.01 24.44 9.17
N ASN A 136 16.78 25.21 8.39
CA ASN A 136 18.08 24.80 7.84
C ASN A 136 19.03 24.17 8.88
N ASP A 137 19.18 24.79 10.05
CA ASP A 137 20.15 24.36 11.07
C ASP A 137 19.74 23.02 11.70
N ASP A 138 18.44 22.84 11.98
CA ASP A 138 17.88 21.60 12.48
C ASP A 138 17.85 20.50 11.43
N TYR A 139 17.62 20.84 10.16
CA TYR A 139 17.75 19.90 9.07
C TYR A 139 19.19 19.40 8.96
N ALA A 140 20.19 20.28 9.07
CA ALA A 140 21.61 19.90 9.06
C ALA A 140 22.00 19.01 10.27
N ARG A 141 21.46 19.27 11.47
CA ARG A 141 21.61 18.36 12.63
C ARG A 141 21.02 16.98 12.34
N ILE A 142 19.80 16.92 11.79
CA ILE A 142 19.11 15.67 11.47
C ILE A 142 19.86 14.91 10.35
N GLU A 143 20.32 15.60 9.31
CA GLU A 143 21.12 15.02 8.23
C GLU A 143 22.44 14.45 8.76
N ALA A 144 23.12 15.12 9.70
CA ALA A 144 24.33 14.60 10.35
C ALA A 144 24.05 13.36 11.21
N ALA A 145 22.95 13.32 11.95
CA ALA A 145 22.55 12.14 12.73
C ALA A 145 22.13 10.96 11.84
N MET A 146 21.35 11.22 10.79
CA MET A 146 20.97 10.22 9.77
C MET A 146 22.18 9.71 8.98
N THR A 147 23.17 10.58 8.73
CA THR A 147 24.45 10.19 8.14
C THR A 147 25.19 9.24 9.06
N ALA A 148 25.45 9.60 10.32
CA ALA A 148 26.15 8.74 11.29
C ALA A 148 25.47 7.36 11.46
N MET A 149 24.14 7.33 11.61
CA MET A 149 23.33 6.11 11.61
C MET A 149 23.56 5.28 10.34
N THR A 150 23.62 5.91 9.17
CA THR A 150 23.88 5.23 7.88
C THR A 150 25.33 4.74 7.76
N GLU A 151 26.31 5.46 8.29
CA GLU A 151 27.73 5.08 8.25
C GLU A 151 27.97 3.83 9.09
N ALA A 152 27.50 3.83 10.35
CA ALA A 152 27.58 2.69 11.25
C ALA A 152 26.75 1.50 10.73
N CYS A 153 25.53 1.75 10.21
CA CYS A 153 24.71 0.71 9.59
C CYS A 153 25.37 0.10 8.35
N ALA A 154 26.10 0.89 7.55
CA ALA A 154 26.87 0.38 6.41
C ALA A 154 28.07 -0.48 6.86
N ALA A 155 28.73 -0.14 7.97
CA ALA A 155 29.87 -0.89 8.51
C ALA A 155 29.47 -2.28 9.04
N SER A 156 28.36 -2.37 9.80
CA SER A 156 27.86 -3.63 10.39
C SER A 156 26.70 -4.27 9.61
N LEU A 157 26.53 -3.92 8.32
CA LEU A 157 25.28 -4.17 7.59
C LEU A 157 24.90 -5.66 7.50
N TYR A 158 25.89 -6.54 7.37
CA TYR A 158 25.68 -7.98 7.23
C TYR A 158 25.10 -8.59 8.53
N GLU A 159 25.68 -8.25 9.67
CA GLU A 159 25.22 -8.69 11.00
C GLU A 159 23.86 -8.08 11.32
N MET A 160 23.64 -6.80 11.00
CA MET A 160 22.34 -6.16 11.17
C MET A 160 21.27 -6.84 10.32
N ALA A 161 21.50 -7.02 9.01
CA ALA A 161 20.50 -7.57 8.10
C ALA A 161 20.13 -9.03 8.43
N THR A 162 21.07 -9.83 8.92
CA THR A 162 20.83 -11.21 9.38
C THR A 162 20.33 -11.30 10.83
N SER A 163 20.52 -10.26 11.64
CA SER A 163 20.00 -10.19 13.01
C SER A 163 18.47 -10.13 13.04
N LYS A 164 17.89 -10.93 13.94
CA LYS A 164 16.47 -10.92 14.32
C LYS A 164 15.93 -9.52 14.67
N TYR A 165 16.79 -8.64 15.19
CA TYR A 165 16.43 -7.30 15.67
C TYR A 165 17.01 -6.22 14.76
N GLY A 166 18.31 -6.28 14.43
CA GLY A 166 18.98 -5.34 13.54
C GLY A 166 18.33 -5.22 12.14
N SER A 167 17.71 -6.28 11.64
CA SER A 167 17.02 -6.26 10.34
C SER A 167 15.81 -5.32 10.35
N PHE A 168 15.16 -5.12 11.49
CA PHE A 168 14.06 -4.15 11.61
C PHE A 168 14.60 -2.71 11.61
N VAL A 169 15.70 -2.45 12.33
CA VAL A 169 16.39 -1.14 12.32
C VAL A 169 16.86 -0.79 10.89
N ALA A 170 17.54 -1.71 10.21
CA ALA A 170 18.02 -1.51 8.83
C ALA A 170 16.86 -1.29 7.84
N ARG A 171 15.75 -2.04 7.97
CA ARG A 171 14.53 -1.80 7.17
C ARG A 171 13.87 -0.46 7.50
N ARG A 172 13.89 -0.03 8.76
CA ARG A 172 13.33 1.27 9.19
C ARG A 172 14.12 2.43 8.61
N LEU A 173 15.45 2.34 8.67
CA LEU A 173 16.37 3.29 8.05
C LEU A 173 16.06 3.43 6.56
N LEU A 174 15.96 2.32 5.82
CA LEU A 174 15.60 2.35 4.39
C LEU A 174 14.24 3.03 4.10
N CYS A 175 13.26 2.98 5.00
CA CYS A 175 11.98 3.68 4.82
C CYS A 175 12.12 5.19 4.99
N VAL A 176 12.94 5.64 5.95
CA VAL A 176 13.19 7.08 6.15
C VAL A 176 14.11 7.63 5.05
N LEU A 177 15.19 6.93 4.70
CA LEU A 177 16.08 7.35 3.61
C LEU A 177 15.39 7.38 2.23
N ALA A 178 14.29 6.64 2.05
CA ALA A 178 13.48 6.65 0.82
C ALA A 178 12.25 7.59 0.88
N GLY A 179 12.04 8.32 1.98
CA GLY A 179 10.88 9.20 2.19
C GLY A 179 9.51 8.50 2.28
N ARG A 180 9.46 7.16 2.28
CA ARG A 180 8.22 6.35 2.20
C ARG A 180 8.43 4.93 2.71
N ASP A 181 7.34 4.24 3.08
CA ASP A 181 7.45 2.83 3.44
C ASP A 181 7.88 1.97 2.25
N VAL A 182 9.00 1.28 2.42
CA VAL A 182 9.57 0.30 1.48
C VAL A 182 9.66 -1.09 2.09
N ALA A 183 9.38 -1.24 3.38
CA ALA A 183 9.49 -2.51 4.08
C ALA A 183 8.45 -3.52 3.54
N PRO A 184 8.73 -4.83 3.57
CA PRO A 184 7.69 -5.82 3.36
C PRO A 184 6.63 -5.69 4.47
N PRO A 185 5.32 -5.79 4.14
CA PRO A 185 4.26 -5.67 5.13
C PRO A 185 4.41 -6.76 6.20
N PRO A 186 4.06 -6.47 7.47
CA PRO A 186 4.32 -7.38 8.59
C PRO A 186 3.65 -8.73 8.36
N GLY A 187 4.47 -9.79 8.33
CA GLY A 187 4.01 -11.15 8.15
C GLY A 187 3.03 -11.53 9.26
N LYS A 188 1.83 -12.02 8.88
CA LYS A 188 0.88 -12.55 9.85
C LYS A 188 1.55 -13.68 10.62
N LYS A 189 1.59 -13.59 11.96
CA LYS A 189 2.14 -14.65 12.82
C LYS A 189 1.56 -16.00 12.36
N PRO A 190 2.39 -17.02 12.07
CA PRO A 190 1.87 -18.33 11.71
C PRO A 190 1.04 -18.85 12.87
N ALA A 191 -0.27 -19.05 12.64
CA ALA A 191 -1.11 -19.77 13.58
C ALA A 191 -0.49 -21.17 13.76
N ALA A 192 -0.31 -21.59 15.02
CA ALA A 192 0.42 -22.81 15.34
C ALA A 192 -0.05 -23.99 14.48
N GLN A 193 0.91 -24.75 13.96
CA GLN A 193 0.63 -26.05 13.38
C GLN A 193 0.20 -26.96 14.54
N LEU A 194 -1.09 -27.27 14.59
CA LEU A 194 -1.58 -28.33 15.46
C LEU A 194 -1.16 -29.66 14.85
N GLU A 195 -0.45 -30.46 15.63
CA GLU A 195 -0.13 -31.85 15.31
C GLU A 195 -1.41 -32.65 15.01
N PRO A 196 -1.33 -33.70 14.16
CA PRO A 196 -2.48 -34.53 13.81
C PRO A 196 -2.93 -35.38 15.01
N ALA A 197 -3.86 -34.84 15.80
CA ALA A 197 -4.54 -35.60 16.85
C ALA A 197 -5.34 -36.76 16.25
N ALA A 198 -5.22 -37.94 16.87
CA ALA A 198 -5.92 -39.16 16.45
C ALA A 198 -7.44 -39.10 16.72
N GLU A 199 -8.15 -40.09 16.18
CA GLU A 199 -9.61 -40.12 16.09
C GLU A 199 -10.33 -40.10 17.45
N ALA A 200 -11.14 -39.07 17.69
CA ALA A 200 -12.25 -39.07 18.64
C ALA A 200 -13.35 -38.11 18.15
N GLY A 201 -14.58 -38.59 17.97
CA GLY A 201 -15.62 -37.85 17.29
C GLY A 201 -16.38 -36.85 18.17
N GLN A 202 -16.26 -35.55 17.88
CA GLN A 202 -17.28 -34.54 18.18
C GLN A 202 -17.11 -33.29 17.28
N ALA A 203 -18.21 -32.57 17.04
CA ALA A 203 -18.28 -31.55 15.99
C ALA A 203 -17.58 -30.22 16.38
N ALA A 204 -16.28 -30.11 16.09
CA ALA A 204 -15.54 -28.85 16.14
C ALA A 204 -15.63 -28.10 14.81
N ALA A 205 -15.95 -26.80 14.84
CA ALA A 205 -16.08 -25.98 13.64
C ALA A 205 -14.73 -25.79 12.93
N LEU A 206 -14.61 -26.32 11.71
CA LEU A 206 -13.38 -26.24 10.92
C LEU A 206 -13.02 -24.80 10.54
N SER A 207 -11.72 -24.50 10.56
CA SER A 207 -11.20 -23.14 10.44
C SER A 207 -11.49 -22.49 9.09
N GLY A 208 -11.90 -21.21 9.11
CA GLY A 208 -12.11 -20.39 7.91
C GLY A 208 -10.87 -20.18 7.02
N PRO A 209 -11.05 -19.60 5.83
CA PRO A 209 -10.09 -19.67 4.72
C PRO A 209 -8.72 -19.02 5.03
N ARG A 210 -7.70 -19.87 5.15
CA ARG A 210 -6.29 -19.46 5.18
C ARG A 210 -5.81 -19.15 3.75
N GLY A 211 -5.19 -17.98 3.53
CA GLY A 211 -4.40 -17.67 2.33
C GLY A 211 -4.91 -16.55 1.40
N GLY A 212 -6.22 -16.35 1.23
CA GLY A 212 -6.74 -15.47 0.16
C GLY A 212 -6.77 -13.95 0.43
N GLY A 213 -6.81 -13.53 1.70
CA GLY A 213 -7.27 -12.18 2.07
C GLY A 213 -6.41 -10.99 1.59
N ALA A 214 -5.08 -11.14 1.47
CA ALA A 214 -4.21 -10.03 1.07
C ALA A 214 -4.32 -9.73 -0.43
N LEU A 215 -4.41 -10.77 -1.26
CA LEU A 215 -4.67 -10.62 -2.70
C LEU A 215 -6.09 -10.10 -2.95
N ALA A 216 -7.08 -10.66 -2.25
CA ALA A 216 -8.47 -10.20 -2.34
C ALA A 216 -8.64 -8.71 -1.97
N ALA A 217 -7.86 -8.19 -1.02
CA ALA A 217 -7.84 -6.77 -0.69
C ALA A 217 -7.22 -5.92 -1.81
N LYS A 218 -6.07 -6.33 -2.39
CA LYS A 218 -5.44 -5.66 -3.53
C LYS A 218 -6.39 -5.59 -4.75
N LEU A 219 -7.12 -6.67 -5.02
CA LEU A 219 -8.11 -6.75 -6.10
C LEU A 219 -9.36 -5.91 -5.81
N GLY A 220 -9.93 -6.02 -4.62
CA GLY A 220 -11.16 -5.29 -4.25
C GLY A 220 -10.98 -3.76 -4.14
N SER A 221 -9.74 -3.27 -4.13
CA SER A 221 -9.41 -1.84 -4.06
C SER A 221 -9.28 -1.15 -5.42
N SER A 222 -9.35 -1.86 -6.55
CA SER A 222 -9.08 -1.28 -7.88
C SER A 222 -10.28 -0.58 -8.55
N SER A 223 -11.34 -0.27 -7.79
CA SER A 223 -12.60 0.30 -8.31
C SER A 223 -12.61 1.84 -8.38
N SER A 224 -11.56 2.41 -8.95
CA SER A 224 -11.50 3.84 -9.34
C SER A 224 -10.51 4.02 -10.50
N GLY A 225 -11.02 3.93 -11.72
CA GLY A 225 -10.23 4.10 -12.95
C GLY A 225 -9.89 5.56 -13.23
N GLN A 226 -8.95 6.14 -12.49
CA GLN A 226 -8.34 7.43 -12.81
C GLN A 226 -6.84 7.39 -12.50
N GLY A 227 -6.03 7.94 -13.42
CA GLY A 227 -4.58 8.08 -13.26
C GLY A 227 -4.16 9.20 -12.30
N GLY A 228 -4.79 9.26 -11.13
CA GLY A 228 -4.45 10.18 -10.05
C GLY A 228 -3.72 9.47 -8.92
N ASP A 229 -2.81 10.18 -8.25
CA ASP A 229 -1.97 9.65 -7.15
C ASP A 229 -2.79 9.53 -5.84
N GLY A 230 -3.80 8.66 -5.87
CA GLY A 230 -4.89 8.57 -4.91
C GLY A 230 -4.71 7.53 -3.80
N SER A 231 -3.47 7.09 -3.54
CA SER A 231 -3.19 6.29 -2.34
C SER A 231 -3.36 7.17 -1.11
N SER A 232 -4.09 6.69 -0.10
CA SER A 232 -4.38 7.40 1.15
C SER A 232 -3.18 8.20 1.66
N GLY A 233 -3.34 9.51 1.82
CA GLY A 233 -2.26 10.50 1.94
C GLY A 233 -1.23 10.22 3.04
N ALA A 234 -0.27 9.36 2.73
CA ALA A 234 0.97 9.23 3.46
C ALA A 234 1.83 10.43 3.06
N SER A 235 2.16 11.28 4.04
CA SER A 235 3.15 12.35 3.85
C SER A 235 4.45 11.72 3.39
N GLN A 236 4.85 12.00 2.14
CA GLN A 236 6.20 11.68 1.68
C GLN A 236 7.16 12.51 2.54
N GLY A 237 8.04 11.83 3.27
CA GLY A 237 9.11 12.45 4.03
C GLY A 237 10.22 12.92 3.10
N VAL A 238 11.19 13.66 3.65
CA VAL A 238 12.41 14.00 2.91
C VAL A 238 13.17 12.70 2.61
N ASP A 239 13.63 12.54 1.37
CA ASP A 239 14.48 11.43 0.96
C ASP A 239 15.97 11.80 1.03
N TYR A 240 16.81 10.77 1.19
CA TYR A 240 18.24 10.90 1.41
C TYR A 240 18.98 10.02 0.39
N PRO A 241 18.94 10.36 -0.92
CA PRO A 241 19.41 9.47 -1.98
C PRO A 241 20.88 9.06 -1.79
N ALA A 242 21.79 9.98 -1.44
CA ALA A 242 23.20 9.66 -1.23
C ALA A 242 23.46 8.64 -0.11
N LEU A 243 22.70 8.72 0.99
CA LEU A 243 22.76 7.77 2.11
C LEU A 243 22.20 6.40 1.71
N LEU A 244 21.13 6.38 0.91
CA LEU A 244 20.58 5.17 0.33
C LEU A 244 21.54 4.51 -0.70
N GLU A 245 22.24 5.30 -1.52
CA GLU A 245 23.28 4.80 -2.42
C GLU A 245 24.48 4.21 -1.66
N LYS A 246 24.81 4.73 -0.46
CA LYS A 246 25.86 4.18 0.41
C LYS A 246 25.51 2.75 0.87
N LEU A 247 24.32 2.54 1.46
CA LEU A 247 23.86 1.20 1.87
C LEU A 247 23.75 0.24 0.67
N ALA A 248 23.24 0.72 -0.46
CA ALA A 248 23.17 -0.06 -1.70
C ALA A 248 24.55 -0.45 -2.24
N THR A 249 25.56 0.42 -2.08
CA THR A 249 26.94 0.14 -2.50
C THR A 249 27.60 -0.91 -1.61
N THR A 250 27.34 -0.93 -0.30
CA THR A 250 27.77 -2.03 0.59
C THR A 250 27.22 -3.38 0.11
N VAL A 251 25.94 -3.45 -0.25
CA VAL A 251 25.30 -4.68 -0.78
C VAL A 251 25.79 -5.06 -2.19
N LEU A 252 26.53 -4.17 -2.86
CA LEU A 252 27.20 -4.43 -4.14
C LEU A 252 28.69 -4.79 -4.00
N GLY A 253 29.19 -4.93 -2.77
CA GLY A 253 30.52 -5.47 -2.46
C GLY A 253 30.58 -7.00 -2.55
N ASP A 254 31.81 -7.54 -2.47
CA ASP A 254 32.07 -8.95 -2.69
C ASP A 254 31.51 -9.85 -1.57
N ASP A 255 31.45 -9.36 -0.33
CA ASP A 255 30.83 -10.05 0.83
C ASP A 255 29.32 -10.28 0.66
N TRP A 256 28.69 -9.56 -0.28
CA TRP A 256 27.28 -9.67 -0.65
C TRP A 256 27.12 -10.30 -2.05
N SER A 257 28.07 -11.16 -2.45
CA SER A 257 28.08 -11.85 -3.75
C SER A 257 28.07 -13.39 -3.59
N GLY A 258 28.25 -14.12 -4.69
CA GLY A 258 28.58 -15.55 -4.67
C GLY A 258 27.60 -16.44 -3.88
N GLU A 259 28.14 -17.25 -2.97
CA GLU A 259 27.36 -18.15 -2.11
C GLU A 259 26.69 -17.41 -0.94
N GLU A 260 27.28 -16.33 -0.43
CA GLU A 260 26.68 -15.54 0.65
C GLU A 260 25.40 -14.83 0.19
N MET A 261 25.36 -14.26 -1.01
CA MET A 261 24.11 -13.75 -1.56
C MET A 261 23.07 -14.85 -1.79
N GLN A 262 23.49 -16.09 -2.06
CA GLN A 262 22.54 -17.22 -2.09
C GLN A 262 21.94 -17.46 -0.70
N ARG A 263 22.79 -17.53 0.34
CA ARG A 263 22.39 -17.66 1.76
C ARG A 263 21.43 -16.54 2.20
N LEU A 264 21.85 -15.28 2.01
CA LEU A 264 21.12 -14.07 2.42
C LEU A 264 19.78 -13.92 1.70
N SER A 265 19.70 -14.28 0.41
CA SER A 265 18.47 -14.17 -0.39
C SER A 265 17.33 -15.07 0.07
N THR A 266 17.64 -16.13 0.83
CA THR A 266 16.69 -17.07 1.43
C THR A 266 16.58 -16.93 2.95
N ASP A 267 17.35 -16.03 3.58
CA ASP A 267 17.29 -15.83 5.01
C ASP A 267 16.00 -15.12 5.46
N SER A 268 15.58 -15.42 6.69
CA SER A 268 14.33 -14.92 7.28
C SER A 268 14.39 -13.45 7.72
N PHE A 269 15.58 -12.85 7.80
CA PHE A 269 15.79 -11.47 8.21
C PHE A 269 16.47 -10.65 7.09
N ALA A 270 17.47 -11.21 6.39
CA ALA A 270 18.15 -10.52 5.29
C ALA A 270 17.29 -10.48 4.02
N GLY A 271 16.52 -11.52 3.71
CA GLY A 271 15.56 -11.52 2.59
C GLY A 271 14.56 -10.35 2.65
N PRO A 272 13.88 -10.11 3.80
CA PRO A 272 13.07 -8.92 4.04
C PRO A 272 13.82 -7.58 3.90
N PHE A 273 15.10 -7.51 4.26
CA PHE A 273 15.93 -6.31 4.09
C PHE A 273 16.26 -6.07 2.59
N LEU A 274 16.68 -7.10 1.86
CA LEU A 274 16.92 -7.03 0.41
C LEU A 274 15.66 -6.62 -0.37
N GLN A 275 14.49 -7.09 0.06
CA GLN A 275 13.20 -6.61 -0.47
C GLN A 275 12.99 -5.11 -0.25
N ALA A 276 13.33 -4.58 0.93
CA ALA A 276 13.20 -3.15 1.22
C ALA A 276 14.19 -2.32 0.36
N LEU A 277 15.44 -2.76 0.25
CA LEU A 277 16.48 -2.09 -0.52
C LEU A 277 16.12 -1.99 -2.02
N LEU A 278 15.61 -3.07 -2.61
CA LEU A 278 15.12 -3.08 -4.00
C LEU A 278 13.92 -2.16 -4.22
N ARG A 279 13.03 -1.98 -3.23
CA ARG A 279 11.90 -1.03 -3.29
C ARG A 279 12.32 0.42 -3.03
N ALA A 280 13.43 0.67 -2.34
CA ALA A 280 13.97 1.99 -2.08
C ALA A 280 14.74 2.56 -3.29
N CYS A 281 15.62 1.75 -3.90
CA CYS A 281 16.52 2.18 -4.97
C CYS A 281 15.83 2.36 -6.35
N THR A 282 14.50 2.33 -6.43
CA THR A 282 13.73 2.47 -7.68
C THR A 282 13.91 3.82 -8.38
N HIS A 283 14.42 4.83 -7.68
CA HIS A 283 14.71 6.16 -8.23
C HIS A 283 15.97 6.18 -9.12
N ASN A 284 16.97 5.33 -8.85
CA ASN A 284 18.19 5.20 -9.65
C ASN A 284 18.19 3.87 -10.42
N GLN A 285 17.78 3.92 -11.68
CA GLN A 285 17.69 2.76 -12.56
C GLN A 285 19.01 1.98 -12.70
N LYS A 286 20.18 2.64 -12.70
CA LYS A 286 21.49 1.98 -12.83
C LYS A 286 21.86 1.20 -11.56
N LEU A 287 21.64 1.83 -10.40
CA LEU A 287 21.86 1.20 -9.09
C LEU A 287 20.91 0.00 -8.92
N GLN A 288 19.64 0.19 -9.25
CA GLN A 288 18.61 -0.84 -9.21
C GLN A 288 18.97 -2.04 -10.12
N GLN A 289 19.43 -1.80 -11.36
CA GLN A 289 19.88 -2.85 -12.27
C GLN A 289 21.05 -3.65 -11.68
N ARG A 290 22.02 -3.00 -11.02
CA ARG A 290 23.13 -3.69 -10.34
C ARG A 290 22.63 -4.52 -9.16
N LEU A 291 21.80 -3.96 -8.29
CA LEU A 291 21.23 -4.67 -7.13
C LEU A 291 20.39 -5.89 -7.53
N LEU A 292 19.56 -5.75 -8.56
CA LEU A 292 18.76 -6.87 -9.09
C LEU A 292 19.66 -8.02 -9.56
N LEU A 293 20.76 -7.72 -10.26
CA LEU A 293 21.70 -8.76 -10.71
C LEU A 293 22.44 -9.40 -9.53
N GLN A 294 22.94 -8.60 -8.57
CA GLN A 294 23.61 -9.11 -7.38
C GLN A 294 22.71 -10.08 -6.61
N VAL A 295 21.48 -9.67 -6.27
CA VAL A 295 20.48 -10.51 -5.58
C VAL A 295 20.19 -11.81 -6.34
N LEU A 296 20.12 -11.74 -7.67
CA LEU A 296 19.92 -12.89 -8.54
C LEU A 296 21.19 -13.73 -8.77
N GLY A 297 22.33 -13.41 -8.15
CA GLY A 297 23.60 -14.13 -8.34
C GLY A 297 24.25 -13.91 -9.70
N GLY A 298 23.82 -12.90 -10.46
CA GLY A 298 24.38 -12.52 -11.75
C GLY A 298 25.47 -11.45 -11.64
N ALA A 299 26.34 -11.38 -12.65
CA ALA A 299 27.41 -10.38 -12.70
C ALA A 299 26.83 -8.98 -12.99
N THR A 300 26.98 -8.06 -12.03
CA THR A 300 26.33 -6.73 -12.03
C THR A 300 26.63 -5.83 -13.22
N SER A 301 27.66 -6.16 -14.03
CA SER A 301 28.06 -5.47 -15.26
C SER A 301 27.60 -6.14 -16.56
N LYS A 302 27.01 -7.35 -16.53
CA LYS A 302 26.75 -8.19 -17.73
C LYS A 302 25.28 -8.34 -18.11
N GLY A 303 24.35 -7.71 -17.39
CA GLY A 303 22.91 -7.82 -17.65
C GLY A 303 22.29 -9.14 -17.19
N VAL A 304 20.99 -9.31 -17.44
CA VAL A 304 20.20 -10.49 -17.03
C VAL A 304 20.74 -11.78 -17.67
N GLU A 305 21.42 -11.67 -18.80
CA GLU A 305 22.17 -12.73 -19.49
C GLU A 305 23.24 -13.42 -18.61
N SER A 306 23.58 -12.85 -17.45
CA SER A 306 24.48 -13.45 -16.46
C SER A 306 23.77 -14.21 -15.31
N VAL A 307 22.45 -14.21 -15.27
CA VAL A 307 21.63 -14.93 -14.27
C VAL A 307 21.23 -16.29 -14.83
N SER A 308 21.34 -17.35 -14.03
CA SER A 308 20.95 -18.71 -14.46
C SER A 308 19.47 -19.01 -14.18
N MET A 309 18.88 -19.92 -14.95
CA MET A 309 17.49 -20.36 -14.75
C MET A 309 17.33 -21.06 -13.40
N GLU A 310 18.31 -21.88 -13.03
CA GLU A 310 18.38 -22.68 -11.82
C GLU A 310 18.36 -21.79 -10.57
N ARG A 311 19.12 -20.69 -10.58
CA ARG A 311 19.14 -19.70 -9.49
C ARG A 311 17.80 -18.95 -9.37
N CYS A 312 17.20 -18.58 -10.50
CA CYS A 312 15.84 -18.02 -10.51
C CYS A 312 14.79 -19.01 -9.98
N HIS A 313 14.90 -20.30 -10.35
CA HIS A 313 13.98 -21.36 -9.90
C HIS A 313 14.15 -21.69 -8.43
N ALA A 314 15.38 -21.76 -7.92
CA ALA A 314 15.68 -21.95 -6.50
C ALA A 314 15.05 -20.83 -5.65
N LEU A 315 15.23 -19.56 -6.06
CA LEU A 315 14.57 -18.42 -5.41
C LEU A 315 13.05 -18.51 -5.50
N LEU A 316 12.49 -18.83 -6.67
CA LEU A 316 11.04 -19.00 -6.83
C LEU A 316 10.47 -20.12 -5.95
N GLN A 317 11.21 -21.20 -5.74
CA GLN A 317 10.74 -22.39 -5.03
C GLN A 317 11.00 -22.32 -3.51
N ASP A 318 11.95 -21.51 -3.05
CA ASP A 318 12.14 -21.26 -1.61
C ASP A 318 11.01 -20.42 -1.00
N ARG A 319 10.73 -20.66 0.29
CA ARG A 319 9.71 -19.98 1.10
C ARG A 319 9.98 -18.49 1.31
N ASN A 320 11.24 -18.09 1.47
CA ASN A 320 11.62 -16.70 1.71
C ASN A 320 12.04 -16.02 0.39
N GLY A 321 12.82 -16.73 -0.42
CA GLY A 321 13.25 -16.33 -1.76
C GLY A 321 12.09 -16.01 -2.69
N SER A 322 10.93 -16.68 -2.57
CA SER A 322 9.78 -16.40 -3.43
C SER A 322 9.25 -14.98 -3.20
N HIS A 323 9.24 -14.50 -1.95
CA HIS A 323 8.84 -13.13 -1.62
C HIS A 323 9.87 -12.09 -2.08
N LEU A 324 11.16 -12.45 -2.13
CA LEU A 324 12.19 -11.61 -2.75
C LEU A 324 12.00 -11.54 -4.27
N MET A 325 11.64 -12.66 -4.92
CA MET A 325 11.33 -12.71 -6.35
C MET A 325 10.06 -11.92 -6.71
N GLU A 326 9.04 -11.87 -5.84
CA GLU A 326 7.89 -10.96 -6.02
C GLU A 326 8.34 -9.50 -6.18
N VAL A 327 9.32 -9.07 -5.37
CA VAL A 327 9.89 -7.71 -5.44
C VAL A 327 10.77 -7.52 -6.65
N VAL A 328 11.59 -8.51 -7.03
CA VAL A 328 12.38 -8.48 -8.27
C VAL A 328 11.45 -8.21 -9.47
N PHE A 329 10.33 -8.93 -9.59
CA PHE A 329 9.37 -8.68 -10.68
C PHE A 329 8.66 -7.33 -10.58
N SER A 330 8.25 -6.88 -9.39
CA SER A 330 7.54 -5.61 -9.24
C SER A 330 8.44 -4.38 -9.42
N THR A 331 9.75 -4.51 -9.21
CA THR A 331 10.72 -3.40 -9.30
C THR A 331 11.53 -3.38 -10.59
N ALA A 332 11.72 -4.52 -11.26
CA ALA A 332 12.57 -4.61 -12.45
C ALA A 332 12.15 -3.64 -13.58
N PRO A 333 13.12 -2.88 -14.16
CA PRO A 333 12.90 -2.11 -15.39
C PRO A 333 12.42 -2.99 -16.54
N ASP A 334 11.65 -2.43 -17.46
CA ASP A 334 10.93 -3.16 -18.52
C ASP A 334 11.75 -4.20 -19.29
N ASP A 335 12.97 -3.87 -19.73
CA ASP A 335 13.83 -4.81 -20.45
C ASP A 335 14.36 -5.93 -19.56
N TYR A 336 14.67 -5.62 -18.30
CA TYR A 336 15.09 -6.62 -17.31
C TYR A 336 13.91 -7.53 -16.97
N PHE A 337 12.72 -6.96 -16.75
CA PHE A 337 11.49 -7.71 -16.51
C PHE A 337 11.14 -8.64 -17.69
N ALA A 338 11.27 -8.17 -18.94
CA ALA A 338 11.03 -8.99 -20.13
C ALA A 338 12.04 -10.15 -20.28
N LYS A 339 13.32 -9.92 -19.97
CA LYS A 339 14.35 -10.98 -19.95
C LYS A 339 14.11 -11.98 -18.81
N LEU A 340 13.88 -11.50 -17.59
CA LEU A 340 13.65 -12.33 -16.40
C LEU A 340 12.39 -13.18 -16.52
N THR A 341 11.27 -12.63 -16.98
CA THR A 341 10.05 -13.43 -17.21
C THR A 341 10.26 -14.49 -18.29
N THR A 342 11.06 -14.21 -19.33
CA THR A 342 11.44 -15.21 -20.33
C THR A 342 12.34 -16.30 -19.76
N LEU A 343 13.35 -15.94 -18.95
CA LEU A 343 14.27 -16.85 -18.29
C LEU A 343 13.56 -17.78 -17.29
N CYS A 344 12.73 -17.22 -16.41
CA CYS A 344 12.03 -17.97 -15.37
C CYS A 344 10.95 -18.89 -15.92
N PHE A 345 10.11 -18.39 -16.84
CA PHE A 345 8.80 -19.01 -17.10
C PHE A 345 8.67 -19.73 -18.44
N LYS A 346 9.52 -19.47 -19.43
CA LYS A 346 9.40 -20.11 -20.76
C LYS A 346 9.55 -21.63 -20.62
N GLY A 347 8.48 -22.37 -20.95
CA GLY A 347 8.40 -23.83 -20.81
C GLY A 347 8.13 -24.35 -19.39
N HIS A 348 8.15 -23.48 -18.37
CA HIS A 348 8.09 -23.85 -16.95
C HIS A 348 6.95 -23.17 -16.15
N LEU A 349 6.26 -22.20 -16.76
CA LEU A 349 5.22 -21.38 -16.13
C LEU A 349 4.15 -22.22 -15.41
N LEU A 350 3.71 -23.31 -16.04
CA LEU A 350 2.71 -24.22 -15.49
C LEU A 350 3.18 -24.91 -14.20
N GLN A 351 4.39 -25.45 -14.19
CA GLN A 351 4.99 -26.10 -13.02
C GLN A 351 5.13 -25.10 -11.86
N LEU A 352 5.64 -23.90 -12.16
CA LEU A 352 5.85 -22.83 -11.17
C LEU A 352 4.52 -22.28 -10.62
N ALA A 353 3.47 -22.20 -11.44
CA ALA A 353 2.12 -21.79 -11.01
C ALA A 353 1.43 -22.80 -10.07
N GLN A 354 1.79 -24.09 -10.15
CA GLN A 354 1.28 -25.12 -9.24
C GLN A 354 2.06 -25.18 -7.91
N HIS A 355 3.33 -24.78 -7.92
CA HIS A 355 4.27 -24.99 -6.82
C HIS A 355 3.94 -24.15 -5.56
N PRO A 356 4.07 -24.70 -4.32
CA PRO A 356 3.68 -24.04 -3.08
C PRO A 356 4.23 -22.62 -2.83
N ALA A 357 5.46 -22.33 -3.24
CA ALA A 357 6.06 -21.00 -3.16
C ALA A 357 5.93 -20.22 -4.49
N ALA A 358 6.57 -20.71 -5.56
CA ALA A 358 6.65 -20.04 -6.87
C ALA A 358 5.34 -19.51 -7.48
N ASN A 359 4.18 -20.05 -7.13
CA ASN A 359 2.89 -19.50 -7.54
C ASN A 359 2.72 -18.02 -7.13
N PHE A 360 3.35 -17.56 -6.04
CA PHE A 360 3.37 -16.14 -5.64
C PHE A 360 4.27 -15.31 -6.56
N GLY A 361 5.44 -15.82 -6.95
CA GLY A 361 6.28 -15.20 -7.97
C GLY A 361 5.58 -15.09 -9.34
N VAL A 362 4.78 -16.09 -9.73
CA VAL A 362 3.92 -16.03 -10.93
C VAL A 362 2.84 -14.95 -10.77
N GLN A 363 2.20 -14.84 -9.61
CA GLN A 363 1.21 -13.78 -9.33
C GLN A 363 1.83 -12.37 -9.41
N ALA A 364 3.02 -12.17 -8.85
CA ALA A 364 3.73 -10.91 -8.94
C ALA A 364 4.18 -10.58 -10.37
N ALA A 365 4.62 -11.58 -11.16
CA ALA A 365 4.92 -11.39 -12.57
C ALA A 365 3.67 -10.96 -13.36
N LEU A 366 2.50 -11.61 -13.15
CA LEU A 366 1.22 -11.21 -13.75
C LEU A 366 0.80 -9.78 -13.33
N ALA A 367 0.99 -9.42 -12.05
CA ALA A 367 0.73 -8.08 -11.54
C ALA A 367 1.68 -7.02 -12.13
N ALA A 368 2.92 -7.38 -12.47
CA ALA A 368 3.93 -6.50 -13.06
C ALA A 368 3.91 -6.45 -14.60
N LEU A 369 3.00 -7.18 -15.28
CA LEU A 369 2.82 -7.12 -16.73
C LEU A 369 2.39 -5.73 -17.20
N ARG A 370 3.04 -5.26 -18.28
CA ARG A 370 2.85 -3.93 -18.87
C ARG A 370 2.36 -3.95 -20.32
N LYS A 371 2.52 -5.07 -21.04
CA LYS A 371 2.23 -5.17 -22.49
C LYS A 371 1.24 -6.32 -22.77
N PRO A 372 0.12 -6.09 -23.49
CA PRO A 372 -0.88 -7.12 -23.82
C PRO A 372 -0.32 -8.42 -24.40
N GLN A 373 0.75 -8.33 -25.20
CA GLN A 373 1.40 -9.49 -25.83
C GLN A 373 2.16 -10.37 -24.83
N GLN A 374 2.56 -9.84 -23.67
CA GLN A 374 3.11 -10.65 -22.56
C GLN A 374 2.00 -11.44 -21.87
N LEU A 375 0.87 -10.76 -21.58
CA LEU A 375 -0.30 -11.39 -20.97
C LEU A 375 -0.83 -12.53 -21.84
N LYS A 376 -0.99 -12.30 -23.16
CA LYS A 376 -1.46 -13.35 -24.08
C LYS A 376 -0.59 -14.60 -24.04
N ARG A 377 0.74 -14.46 -23.98
CA ARG A 377 1.67 -15.60 -23.87
C ARG A 377 1.47 -16.37 -22.56
N MET A 378 1.43 -15.65 -21.43
CA MET A 378 1.19 -16.29 -20.12
C MET A 378 -0.20 -16.90 -20.01
N PHE A 379 -1.20 -16.34 -20.69
CA PHE A 379 -2.57 -16.85 -20.70
C PHE A 379 -2.69 -18.18 -21.46
N GLU A 380 -2.17 -18.30 -22.68
CA GLU A 380 -2.25 -19.57 -23.42
C GLU A 380 -1.51 -20.72 -22.68
N ASP A 381 -0.38 -20.42 -22.02
CA ASP A 381 0.37 -21.37 -21.18
C ASP A 381 -0.40 -21.79 -19.89
N LEU A 382 -1.17 -20.88 -19.28
CA LEU A 382 -1.87 -21.11 -18.00
C LEU A 382 -3.30 -21.62 -18.15
N LYS A 383 -4.01 -21.23 -19.21
CA LYS A 383 -5.42 -21.53 -19.50
C LYS A 383 -5.77 -23.03 -19.40
N PRO A 384 -4.99 -23.99 -19.97
CA PRO A 384 -5.27 -25.42 -19.83
C PRO A 384 -5.31 -25.91 -18.38
N ALA A 385 -4.65 -25.18 -17.46
CA ALA A 385 -4.49 -25.58 -16.08
C ALA A 385 -5.46 -24.91 -15.10
N PHE A 386 -6.33 -23.99 -15.55
CA PHE A 386 -7.32 -23.35 -14.66
C PHE A 386 -8.11 -24.37 -13.81
N PRO A 387 -8.61 -25.51 -14.34
CA PRO A 387 -9.31 -26.52 -13.55
C PRO A 387 -8.42 -27.20 -12.49
N GLN A 388 -7.10 -27.24 -12.67
CA GLN A 388 -6.15 -27.77 -11.69
C GLN A 388 -5.75 -26.71 -10.66
N LEU A 389 -5.52 -25.46 -11.09
CA LEU A 389 -5.17 -24.34 -10.21
C LEU A 389 -6.29 -24.03 -9.21
N LEU A 390 -7.56 -24.13 -9.62
CA LEU A 390 -8.71 -24.03 -8.70
C LEU A 390 -8.68 -25.15 -7.63
N ARG A 391 -8.58 -26.42 -8.05
CA ARG A 391 -8.58 -27.58 -7.14
C ARG A 391 -7.36 -27.65 -6.20
N SER A 392 -6.22 -27.11 -6.62
CA SER A 392 -4.95 -27.14 -5.85
C SER A 392 -4.74 -25.93 -4.94
N ARG A 393 -5.77 -25.08 -4.74
CA ARG A 393 -5.71 -23.83 -3.97
C ARG A 393 -4.69 -22.82 -4.52
N ARG A 394 -4.48 -22.81 -5.85
CA ARG A 394 -3.60 -21.89 -6.60
C ARG A 394 -4.37 -20.82 -7.38
N SER A 395 -5.66 -20.68 -7.09
CA SER A 395 -6.61 -19.72 -7.67
C SER A 395 -6.13 -18.26 -7.68
N GLY A 396 -5.17 -17.89 -6.80
CA GLY A 396 -4.53 -16.58 -6.82
C GLY A 396 -3.82 -16.26 -8.15
N VAL A 397 -3.26 -17.27 -8.83
CA VAL A 397 -2.68 -17.12 -10.18
C VAL A 397 -3.74 -16.67 -11.19
N ILE A 398 -4.93 -17.26 -11.14
CA ILE A 398 -6.07 -16.87 -12.01
C ILE A 398 -6.54 -15.46 -11.66
N ALA A 399 -6.64 -15.14 -10.37
CA ALA A 399 -7.06 -13.82 -9.91
C ALA A 399 -6.09 -12.70 -10.32
N ALA A 400 -4.78 -12.95 -10.25
CA ALA A 400 -3.74 -12.04 -10.75
C ALA A 400 -3.77 -11.91 -12.29
N LEU A 401 -4.11 -12.98 -13.01
CA LEU A 401 -4.29 -12.95 -14.48
C LEU A 401 -5.51 -12.12 -14.87
N LEU A 402 -6.66 -12.28 -14.20
CA LEU A 402 -7.87 -11.47 -14.45
C LEU A 402 -7.62 -9.99 -14.19
N ALA A 403 -6.89 -9.65 -13.13
CA ALA A 403 -6.48 -8.28 -12.85
C ALA A 403 -5.50 -7.71 -13.87
N ALA A 404 -4.62 -8.55 -14.44
CA ALA A 404 -3.78 -8.15 -15.57
C ALA A 404 -4.59 -7.96 -16.86
N ALA A 405 -5.64 -8.77 -17.09
CA ALA A 405 -6.52 -8.65 -18.24
C ALA A 405 -7.28 -7.32 -18.25
N GLY A 406 -7.98 -6.99 -17.16
CA GLY A 406 -8.68 -5.71 -17.03
C GLY A 406 -7.74 -4.50 -17.03
N ARG A 407 -6.56 -4.60 -16.40
CA ARG A 407 -5.55 -3.51 -16.41
C ARG A 407 -4.96 -3.25 -17.79
N LEU A 408 -4.91 -4.24 -18.67
CA LEU A 408 -4.28 -4.15 -19.99
C LEU A 408 -5.27 -4.14 -21.17
N GLY A 409 -6.58 -4.16 -20.91
CA GLY A 409 -7.63 -4.24 -21.93
C GLY A 409 -7.46 -5.44 -22.88
N ALA A 410 -7.04 -6.59 -22.34
CA ALA A 410 -6.54 -7.69 -23.15
C ALA A 410 -6.83 -9.07 -22.55
N GLN A 411 -7.29 -10.01 -23.38
CA GLN A 411 -7.67 -11.38 -22.97
C GLN A 411 -8.82 -11.42 -21.93
N GLU A 412 -9.60 -10.35 -21.80
CA GLU A 412 -10.65 -10.21 -20.78
C GLU A 412 -11.78 -11.22 -21.00
N ALA A 413 -12.31 -11.30 -22.23
CA ALA A 413 -13.37 -12.24 -22.58
C ALA A 413 -12.85 -13.69 -22.57
N GLU A 414 -11.64 -13.91 -23.09
CA GLU A 414 -11.04 -15.24 -23.12
C GLU A 414 -10.73 -15.78 -21.71
N ALA A 415 -10.24 -14.94 -20.79
CA ALA A 415 -9.99 -15.31 -19.41
C ALA A 415 -11.28 -15.49 -18.60
N ALA A 416 -12.29 -14.64 -18.82
CA ALA A 416 -13.61 -14.80 -18.20
C ALA A 416 -14.31 -16.09 -18.63
N ALA A 417 -14.23 -16.44 -19.92
CA ALA A 417 -14.77 -17.69 -20.45
C ALA A 417 -13.95 -18.93 -20.02
N ALA A 418 -12.62 -18.82 -19.96
CA ALA A 418 -11.75 -19.90 -19.48
C ALA A 418 -12.03 -20.22 -18.00
N LEU A 419 -12.21 -19.22 -17.14
CA LEU A 419 -12.59 -19.45 -15.75
C LEU A 419 -14.02 -20.00 -15.63
N TRP A 420 -14.97 -19.55 -16.46
CA TRP A 420 -16.34 -20.07 -16.46
C TRP A 420 -16.36 -21.57 -16.75
N SER A 421 -15.64 -21.99 -17.82
CA SER A 421 -15.45 -23.40 -18.16
C SER A 421 -14.74 -24.18 -17.04
N ALA A 422 -13.67 -23.63 -16.47
CA ALA A 422 -12.91 -24.30 -15.42
C ALA A 422 -13.67 -24.49 -14.11
N ALA A 423 -14.47 -23.50 -13.69
CA ALA A 423 -15.30 -23.59 -12.49
C ALA A 423 -16.48 -24.57 -12.67
N GLY A 424 -17.14 -24.56 -13.83
CA GLY A 424 -18.19 -25.54 -14.15
C GLY A 424 -17.69 -26.99 -14.26
N SER A 425 -16.40 -27.18 -14.56
CA SER A 425 -15.77 -28.51 -14.68
C SER A 425 -15.41 -29.18 -13.34
N GLY A 426 -15.64 -28.51 -12.20
CA GLY A 426 -15.20 -28.98 -10.88
C GLY A 426 -16.12 -30.02 -10.21
N GLY A 427 -17.35 -30.21 -10.69
CA GLY A 427 -18.38 -30.99 -10.00
C GLY A 427 -18.38 -32.49 -10.33
N SER A 428 -17.86 -33.33 -9.43
CA SER A 428 -18.04 -34.78 -9.51
C SER A 428 -19.43 -35.20 -9.01
N GLY A 429 -20.35 -35.52 -9.93
CA GLY A 429 -21.55 -36.30 -9.61
C GLY A 429 -22.82 -35.54 -9.19
N SER A 430 -22.87 -34.21 -9.37
CA SER A 430 -24.12 -33.43 -9.25
C SER A 430 -24.36 -32.58 -10.49
N ALA A 431 -25.61 -32.24 -10.76
CA ALA A 431 -26.03 -31.57 -11.99
C ALA A 431 -25.34 -30.21 -12.17
N ALA A 432 -24.62 -30.06 -13.30
CA ALA A 432 -23.96 -28.85 -13.82
C ALA A 432 -23.82 -27.69 -12.80
N ALA A 433 -22.88 -27.83 -11.86
CA ALA A 433 -22.67 -26.86 -10.80
C ALA A 433 -22.48 -25.45 -11.38
N ASN A 434 -23.30 -24.50 -10.91
CA ASN A 434 -23.28 -23.11 -11.36
C ASN A 434 -21.84 -22.55 -11.20
N PRO A 435 -21.15 -22.11 -12.27
CA PRO A 435 -19.78 -21.61 -12.18
C PRO A 435 -19.61 -20.44 -11.20
N LEU A 436 -20.65 -19.62 -11.03
CA LEU A 436 -20.68 -18.59 -10.00
C LEU A 436 -20.72 -19.19 -8.58
N GLU A 437 -21.55 -20.19 -8.32
CA GLU A 437 -21.60 -20.85 -7.01
C GLU A 437 -20.29 -21.56 -6.67
N GLY A 438 -19.70 -22.28 -7.63
CA GLY A 438 -18.39 -22.91 -7.47
C GLY A 438 -17.27 -21.89 -7.23
N LEU A 439 -17.35 -20.70 -7.85
CA LEU A 439 -16.40 -19.61 -7.61
C LEU A 439 -16.62 -18.95 -6.24
N LEU A 440 -17.87 -18.67 -5.84
CA LEU A 440 -18.19 -18.06 -4.55
C LEU A 440 -17.90 -19.00 -3.37
N THR A 441 -18.06 -20.31 -3.53
CA THR A 441 -17.79 -21.31 -2.47
C THR A 441 -16.35 -21.85 -2.48
N LEU A 442 -15.56 -21.50 -3.51
CA LEU A 442 -14.15 -21.89 -3.72
C LEU A 442 -13.31 -21.93 -2.43
N ASP A 443 -12.58 -23.03 -2.22
CA ASP A 443 -11.70 -23.24 -1.06
C ASP A 443 -12.41 -23.34 0.30
N THR A 444 -13.75 -23.28 0.35
CA THR A 444 -14.58 -23.43 1.57
C THR A 444 -15.40 -24.73 1.55
N THR A 445 -16.08 -25.03 2.66
CA THR A 445 -17.10 -26.11 2.77
C THR A 445 -18.53 -25.57 2.77
N THR A 446 -18.72 -24.29 2.45
CA THR A 446 -20.02 -23.61 2.48
C THR A 446 -20.85 -24.00 1.26
N GLN A 447 -22.10 -24.42 1.46
CA GLN A 447 -23.09 -24.58 0.40
C GLN A 447 -23.89 -23.27 0.27
N LEU A 448 -24.05 -22.75 -0.95
CA LEU A 448 -24.61 -21.41 -1.11
C LEU A 448 -26.13 -21.42 -0.83
N GLY A 449 -26.59 -20.46 -0.03
CA GLY A 449 -27.99 -20.41 0.42
C GLY A 449 -28.36 -21.41 1.53
N GLN A 450 -27.40 -22.21 2.04
CA GLN A 450 -27.60 -23.09 3.19
C GLN A 450 -26.81 -22.59 4.40
N GLY A 451 -27.49 -22.38 5.52
CA GLY A 451 -26.88 -21.84 6.74
C GLY A 451 -26.26 -20.45 6.56
N SER A 452 -25.21 -20.16 7.35
CA SER A 452 -24.51 -18.86 7.43
C SER A 452 -22.99 -18.99 7.28
N GLY A 453 -22.54 -19.96 6.48
CA GLY A 453 -21.13 -20.23 6.24
C GLY A 453 -20.40 -19.08 5.54
N ARG A 454 -19.13 -18.83 5.88
CA ARG A 454 -18.33 -17.79 5.22
C ARG A 454 -18.00 -18.24 3.80
N ILE A 455 -18.38 -17.44 2.81
CA ILE A 455 -18.03 -17.68 1.40
C ILE A 455 -16.61 -17.22 1.07
N SER A 456 -16.12 -17.61 -0.10
CA SER A 456 -14.72 -17.45 -0.51
C SER A 456 -14.34 -16.00 -0.72
N THR A 457 -13.44 -15.46 0.11
CA THR A 457 -12.96 -14.08 -0.04
C THR A 457 -12.20 -13.87 -1.36
N LEU A 458 -11.48 -14.90 -1.83
CA LEU A 458 -10.78 -14.86 -3.12
C LEU A 458 -11.75 -15.11 -4.29
N GLY A 459 -12.71 -16.02 -4.14
CA GLY A 459 -13.79 -16.22 -5.09
C GLY A 459 -14.61 -14.95 -5.35
N CYS A 460 -15.01 -14.27 -4.28
CA CYS A 460 -15.70 -12.98 -4.34
C CYS A 460 -14.84 -11.89 -5.00
N ALA A 461 -13.53 -11.85 -4.75
CA ALA A 461 -12.63 -10.90 -5.42
C ALA A 461 -12.50 -11.18 -6.93
N MET A 462 -12.44 -12.45 -7.34
CA MET A 462 -12.47 -12.81 -8.77
C MET A 462 -13.81 -12.45 -9.41
N ALA A 463 -14.95 -12.81 -8.79
CA ALA A 463 -16.28 -12.43 -9.27
C ALA A 463 -16.44 -10.90 -9.38
N GLY A 464 -16.02 -10.14 -8.37
CA GLY A 464 -16.04 -8.68 -8.38
C GLY A 464 -15.08 -8.03 -9.37
N THR A 465 -14.07 -8.76 -9.86
CA THR A 465 -13.22 -8.35 -10.99
C THR A 465 -13.94 -8.62 -12.31
N LEU A 466 -14.43 -9.84 -12.51
CA LEU A 466 -15.16 -10.29 -13.70
C LEU A 466 -16.37 -9.41 -14.04
N LEU A 467 -17.12 -8.99 -13.02
CA LEU A 467 -18.31 -8.15 -13.16
C LEU A 467 -17.99 -6.70 -13.59
N ARG A 468 -16.73 -6.26 -13.49
CA ARG A 468 -16.26 -4.93 -13.90
C ARG A 468 -15.55 -4.92 -15.27
N LEU A 469 -15.29 -6.09 -15.86
CA LEU A 469 -14.79 -6.21 -17.23
C LEU A 469 -15.86 -5.71 -18.23
N PRO A 470 -15.49 -5.32 -19.47
CA PRO A 470 -16.43 -4.88 -20.50
C PRO A 470 -17.59 -5.87 -20.74
N ALA A 471 -18.73 -5.35 -21.20
CA ALA A 471 -19.99 -6.09 -21.31
C ALA A 471 -19.87 -7.46 -22.02
N ALA A 472 -19.04 -7.55 -23.07
CA ALA A 472 -18.78 -8.78 -23.81
C ALA A 472 -18.11 -9.89 -22.95
N ALA A 473 -17.27 -9.51 -21.99
CA ALA A 473 -16.57 -10.42 -21.09
C ALA A 473 -17.40 -10.75 -19.82
N CYS A 474 -18.11 -9.76 -19.26
CA CYS A 474 -18.80 -9.94 -17.98
C CYS A 474 -20.18 -10.61 -18.09
N LYS A 475 -20.81 -10.65 -19.28
CA LYS A 475 -22.22 -11.03 -19.48
C LYS A 475 -22.63 -12.34 -18.80
N GLN A 476 -21.88 -13.43 -18.99
CA GLN A 476 -22.22 -14.74 -18.41
C GLN A 476 -22.21 -14.72 -16.87
N TRP A 477 -21.25 -14.01 -16.29
CA TRP A 477 -21.12 -13.85 -14.84
C TRP A 477 -22.20 -12.93 -14.26
N ALA A 478 -22.52 -11.82 -14.94
CA ALA A 478 -23.60 -10.92 -14.55
C ALA A 478 -24.98 -11.62 -14.63
N ASP A 479 -25.21 -12.41 -15.68
CA ASP A 479 -26.42 -13.20 -15.85
C ASP A 479 -26.56 -14.29 -14.77
N ALA A 480 -25.46 -14.89 -14.33
CA ALA A 480 -25.46 -15.83 -13.20
C ALA A 480 -25.77 -15.15 -11.85
N VAL A 481 -25.27 -13.93 -11.60
CA VAL A 481 -25.60 -13.15 -10.39
C VAL A 481 -27.08 -12.75 -10.39
N ALA A 482 -27.58 -12.31 -11.54
CA ALA A 482 -29.00 -11.96 -11.72
C ALA A 482 -29.96 -13.16 -11.57
N ALA A 483 -29.45 -14.39 -11.67
CA ALA A 483 -30.22 -15.64 -11.57
C ALA A 483 -30.08 -16.35 -10.21
N LEU A 484 -29.40 -15.75 -9.21
CA LEU A 484 -29.27 -16.34 -7.87
C LEU A 484 -30.65 -16.54 -7.21
N PRO A 485 -31.00 -17.77 -6.78
CA PRO A 485 -32.22 -18.04 -6.01
C PRO A 485 -32.27 -17.20 -4.71
N PRO A 486 -33.44 -16.82 -4.19
CA PRO A 486 -33.56 -15.89 -3.05
C PRO A 486 -32.71 -16.27 -1.82
N GLY A 487 -32.66 -17.56 -1.44
CA GLY A 487 -31.82 -18.02 -0.33
C GLY A 487 -30.32 -17.85 -0.60
N GLN A 488 -29.86 -18.14 -1.82
CA GLN A 488 -28.46 -17.89 -2.22
C GLN A 488 -28.15 -16.39 -2.24
N LEU A 489 -29.04 -15.59 -2.82
CA LEU A 489 -28.91 -14.14 -2.93
C LEU A 489 -28.84 -13.46 -1.54
N GLN A 490 -29.69 -13.85 -0.60
CA GLN A 490 -29.63 -13.36 0.78
C GLN A 490 -28.35 -13.80 1.52
N HIS A 491 -27.86 -15.02 1.26
CA HIS A 491 -26.58 -15.49 1.84
C HIS A 491 -25.40 -14.65 1.30
N VAL A 492 -25.33 -14.41 -0.01
CA VAL A 492 -24.33 -13.51 -0.61
C VAL A 492 -24.43 -12.10 -0.05
N ALA A 493 -25.63 -11.55 0.10
CA ALA A 493 -25.84 -10.21 0.63
C ALA A 493 -25.49 -10.04 2.11
N LYS A 494 -25.42 -11.13 2.89
CA LYS A 494 -25.05 -11.10 4.32
C LYS A 494 -23.56 -11.40 4.59
N ASP A 495 -22.76 -11.85 3.61
CA ASP A 495 -21.29 -11.99 3.75
C ASP A 495 -20.51 -10.75 3.28
N PRO A 496 -19.45 -10.31 3.99
CA PRO A 496 -18.59 -9.17 3.59
C PRO A 496 -17.95 -9.23 2.20
N GLY A 497 -17.59 -10.42 1.70
CA GLY A 497 -17.11 -10.62 0.33
C GLY A 497 -18.25 -10.63 -0.67
N GLY A 498 -19.35 -11.30 -0.35
CA GLY A 498 -20.56 -11.34 -1.18
C GLY A 498 -21.18 -9.96 -1.42
N CYS A 499 -21.18 -9.09 -0.40
CA CYS A 499 -21.50 -7.66 -0.54
C CYS A 499 -20.74 -7.02 -1.71
N ARG A 500 -19.41 -7.25 -1.82
CA ARG A 500 -18.58 -6.68 -2.90
C ARG A 500 -18.88 -7.26 -4.28
N VAL A 501 -19.38 -8.49 -4.36
CA VAL A 501 -19.86 -9.09 -5.62
C VAL A 501 -21.15 -8.42 -6.07
N LEU A 502 -22.08 -8.19 -5.14
CA LEU A 502 -23.32 -7.49 -5.46
C LEU A 502 -23.08 -6.01 -5.78
N GLU A 503 -22.20 -5.31 -5.04
CA GLU A 503 -21.73 -3.96 -5.42
C GLU A 503 -21.18 -3.95 -6.85
N ALA A 504 -20.27 -4.86 -7.19
CA ALA A 504 -19.70 -4.96 -8.53
C ALA A 504 -20.74 -5.30 -9.62
N TYR A 505 -21.77 -6.09 -9.30
CA TYR A 505 -22.89 -6.34 -10.22
C TYR A 505 -23.83 -5.14 -10.36
N LEU A 506 -24.05 -4.33 -9.32
CA LEU A 506 -24.88 -3.12 -9.44
C LEU A 506 -24.16 -2.02 -10.23
N GLU A 507 -22.83 -1.92 -10.07
CA GLU A 507 -21.96 -0.93 -10.73
C GLU A 507 -21.49 -1.33 -12.14
N GLY A 508 -21.44 -2.64 -12.45
CA GLY A 508 -20.80 -3.17 -13.65
C GLY A 508 -21.62 -3.07 -14.95
N PRO A 509 -20.97 -3.12 -16.13
CA PRO A 509 -21.64 -2.94 -17.43
C PRO A 509 -22.61 -4.06 -17.82
N GLY A 510 -22.57 -5.22 -17.15
CA GLY A 510 -23.56 -6.29 -17.32
C GLY A 510 -24.92 -6.02 -16.63
N SER A 511 -25.05 -4.92 -15.89
CA SER A 511 -26.16 -4.64 -14.97
C SER A 511 -27.41 -4.06 -15.64
N ALA A 512 -27.99 -4.79 -16.60
CA ALA A 512 -29.20 -4.36 -17.31
C ALA A 512 -30.32 -4.00 -16.31
N ALA A 513 -30.91 -2.79 -16.42
CA ALA A 513 -31.78 -2.20 -15.39
C ALA A 513 -32.94 -3.13 -14.93
N LYS A 514 -33.56 -3.88 -15.86
CA LYS A 514 -34.60 -4.88 -15.54
C LYS A 514 -34.08 -6.01 -14.63
N LYS A 515 -32.86 -6.50 -14.86
CA LYS A 515 -32.21 -7.54 -14.03
C LYS A 515 -31.72 -6.95 -12.70
N ARG A 516 -31.22 -5.70 -12.70
CA ARG A 516 -30.87 -4.96 -11.47
C ARG A 516 -32.09 -4.83 -10.55
N ARG A 517 -33.22 -4.36 -11.09
CA ARG A 517 -34.50 -4.21 -10.36
C ARG A 517 -35.03 -5.54 -9.82
N ALA A 518 -34.91 -6.63 -10.59
CA ALA A 518 -35.29 -7.97 -10.14
C ALA A 518 -34.43 -8.45 -8.96
N LEU A 519 -33.11 -8.27 -9.00
CA LEU A 519 -32.20 -8.64 -7.90
C LEU A 519 -32.48 -7.85 -6.62
N LEU A 520 -32.74 -6.54 -6.72
CA LEU A 520 -33.09 -5.71 -5.57
C LEU A 520 -34.40 -6.17 -4.90
N ARG A 521 -35.41 -6.56 -5.69
CA ARG A 521 -36.66 -7.16 -5.17
C ARG A 521 -36.46 -8.54 -4.56
N GLY A 522 -35.45 -9.29 -5.01
CA GLY A 522 -35.05 -10.58 -4.42
C GLY A 522 -34.45 -10.46 -3.01
N LEU A 523 -34.13 -9.24 -2.57
CA LEU A 523 -33.60 -8.92 -1.23
C LEU A 523 -34.62 -8.24 -0.31
N SER A 524 -35.84 -7.96 -0.79
CA SER A 524 -36.94 -7.46 0.05
C SER A 524 -37.25 -8.44 1.21
N GLY A 525 -37.49 -7.88 2.39
CA GLY A 525 -37.60 -8.61 3.66
C GLY A 525 -36.27 -8.91 4.35
N ALA A 526 -35.13 -8.55 3.75
CA ALA A 526 -33.79 -8.79 4.32
C ALA A 526 -32.92 -7.52 4.47
N TRP A 527 -33.33 -6.35 3.97
CA TRP A 527 -32.50 -5.15 3.93
C TRP A 527 -32.11 -4.65 5.32
N GLY A 528 -33.02 -4.71 6.29
CA GLY A 528 -32.74 -4.34 7.69
C GLY A 528 -31.68 -5.23 8.35
N ASP A 529 -31.69 -6.53 8.06
CA ASP A 529 -30.68 -7.50 8.54
C ASP A 529 -29.33 -7.31 7.84
N ILE A 530 -29.33 -7.07 6.53
CA ILE A 530 -28.12 -6.81 5.73
C ILE A 530 -27.43 -5.54 6.23
N ALA A 531 -28.21 -4.48 6.49
CA ALA A 531 -27.71 -3.19 6.99
C ALA A 531 -27.00 -3.27 8.36
N LEU A 532 -27.33 -4.27 9.18
CA LEU A 532 -26.67 -4.54 10.46
C LEU A 532 -25.32 -5.27 10.31
N GLY A 533 -25.05 -5.87 9.15
CA GLY A 533 -23.74 -6.40 8.80
C GLY A 533 -22.73 -5.28 8.56
N GLY A 534 -21.52 -5.40 9.11
CA GLY A 534 -20.49 -4.34 9.03
C GLY A 534 -20.20 -3.86 7.60
N SER A 535 -20.07 -4.79 6.65
CA SER A 535 -19.96 -4.47 5.21
C SER A 535 -21.33 -4.32 4.52
N GLY A 536 -22.36 -5.00 5.02
CA GLY A 536 -23.71 -4.92 4.46
C GLY A 536 -24.30 -3.50 4.53
N SER A 537 -23.98 -2.72 5.57
CA SER A 537 -24.32 -1.29 5.66
C SER A 537 -23.89 -0.48 4.42
N HIS A 538 -22.69 -0.72 3.87
CA HIS A 538 -22.21 -0.10 2.64
C HIS A 538 -22.92 -0.63 1.39
N PHE A 539 -23.22 -1.93 1.35
CA PHE A 539 -23.97 -2.52 0.25
C PHE A 539 -25.40 -1.98 0.19
N VAL A 540 -26.11 -1.81 1.31
CA VAL A 540 -27.44 -1.18 1.34
C VAL A 540 -27.37 0.29 0.89
N GLU A 541 -26.33 1.04 1.30
CA GLU A 541 -26.13 2.42 0.85
C GLU A 541 -26.00 2.52 -0.68
N LYS A 542 -25.17 1.65 -1.28
CA LYS A 542 -24.98 1.56 -2.75
C LYS A 542 -26.21 1.03 -3.48
N ALA A 543 -26.87 0.01 -2.92
CA ALA A 543 -28.10 -0.55 -3.47
C ALA A 543 -29.23 0.49 -3.51
N TYR A 544 -29.38 1.27 -2.43
CA TYR A 544 -30.30 2.41 -2.38
C TYR A 544 -29.93 3.48 -3.41
N ALA A 545 -28.64 3.86 -3.53
CA ALA A 545 -28.20 4.87 -4.50
C ALA A 545 -28.43 4.47 -5.98
N LEU A 546 -28.46 3.17 -6.29
CA LEU A 546 -28.63 2.61 -7.64
C LEU A 546 -30.03 2.00 -7.90
N ALA A 547 -30.96 2.20 -6.96
CA ALA A 547 -32.35 1.74 -7.01
C ALA A 547 -33.30 2.80 -7.61
N GLU A 548 -34.44 2.34 -8.13
CA GLU A 548 -35.56 3.22 -8.49
C GLU A 548 -36.39 3.55 -7.24
N VAL A 549 -37.30 4.52 -7.35
CA VAL A 549 -38.12 5.01 -6.21
C VAL A 549 -38.86 3.86 -5.48
N THR A 550 -39.41 2.88 -6.20
CA THR A 550 -40.14 1.74 -5.59
C THR A 550 -39.24 0.85 -4.74
N GLU A 551 -38.04 0.50 -5.23
CA GLU A 551 -37.10 -0.31 -4.45
C GLU A 551 -36.47 0.52 -3.31
N LYS A 552 -36.22 1.82 -3.52
CA LYS A 552 -35.83 2.75 -2.45
C LYS A 552 -36.87 2.84 -1.34
N GLU A 553 -38.16 2.84 -1.66
CA GLU A 553 -39.25 2.94 -0.67
C GLU A 553 -39.31 1.66 0.19
N THR A 554 -39.10 0.51 -0.46
CA THR A 554 -38.98 -0.79 0.22
C THR A 554 -37.78 -0.81 1.18
N ILE A 555 -36.60 -0.39 0.71
CA ILE A 555 -35.38 -0.30 1.53
C ILE A 555 -35.58 0.68 2.71
N ALA A 556 -36.18 1.85 2.47
CA ALA A 556 -36.42 2.86 3.51
C ALA A 556 -37.38 2.35 4.60
N GLY A 557 -38.42 1.59 4.24
CA GLY A 557 -39.33 0.94 5.19
C GLY A 557 -38.66 -0.13 6.04
N GLU A 558 -37.83 -0.99 5.45
CA GLU A 558 -37.09 -2.01 6.20
C GLU A 558 -35.99 -1.41 7.10
N LEU A 559 -35.35 -0.33 6.67
CA LEU A 559 -34.41 0.43 7.52
C LEU A 559 -35.12 1.15 8.67
N ALA A 560 -36.33 1.67 8.46
CA ALA A 560 -37.16 2.25 9.53
C ALA A 560 -37.55 1.20 10.58
N ALA A 561 -37.88 -0.03 10.16
CA ALA A 561 -38.17 -1.14 11.07
C ALA A 561 -36.93 -1.61 11.85
N ALA A 562 -35.73 -1.54 11.23
CA ALA A 562 -34.47 -1.94 11.85
C ALA A 562 -33.78 -0.81 12.66
N GLU A 563 -34.28 0.42 12.62
CA GLU A 563 -33.66 1.64 13.16
C GLU A 563 -33.13 1.50 14.61
N PRO A 564 -33.87 0.94 15.60
CA PRO A 564 -33.36 0.85 16.98
C PRO A 564 -32.12 -0.05 17.10
N ARG A 565 -31.98 -1.06 16.23
CA ARG A 565 -30.79 -1.92 16.13
C ARG A 565 -29.67 -1.20 15.38
N LEU A 566 -30.01 -0.49 14.30
CA LEU A 566 -29.04 0.23 13.46
C LEU A 566 -28.35 1.37 14.22
N LEU A 567 -29.06 2.12 15.06
CA LEU A 567 -28.49 3.19 15.89
C LEU A 567 -27.42 2.70 16.88
N GLN A 568 -27.41 1.40 17.23
CA GLN A 568 -26.37 0.79 18.07
C GLN A 568 -25.11 0.39 17.28
N THR A 569 -25.11 0.55 15.95
CA THR A 569 -23.97 0.22 15.08
C THR A 569 -23.20 1.49 14.67
N HIS A 570 -21.89 1.36 14.44
CA HIS A 570 -21.03 2.48 14.06
C HIS A 570 -21.44 3.21 12.77
N ARG A 571 -22.07 2.52 11.79
CA ARG A 571 -22.50 3.12 10.52
C ARG A 571 -24.02 3.33 10.36
N GLY A 572 -24.85 2.68 11.17
CA GLY A 572 -26.31 2.80 11.07
C GLY A 572 -26.84 4.24 11.09
N PRO A 573 -26.39 5.13 12.00
CA PRO A 573 -26.79 6.55 11.99
C PRO A 573 -26.47 7.28 10.67
N VAL A 574 -25.37 6.91 9.99
CA VAL A 574 -24.99 7.49 8.69
C VAL A 574 -25.87 6.93 7.57
N LEU A 575 -26.14 5.62 7.58
CA LEU A 575 -27.00 4.94 6.60
C LEU A 575 -28.45 5.46 6.68
N LEU A 576 -29.03 5.52 7.88
CA LEU A 576 -30.39 6.03 8.13
C LEU A 576 -30.57 7.45 7.58
N LYS A 577 -29.56 8.32 7.79
CA LYS A 577 -29.53 9.69 7.26
C LYS A 577 -29.44 9.72 5.74
N ARG A 578 -28.60 8.87 5.12
CA ARG A 578 -28.42 8.79 3.65
C ARG A 578 -29.64 8.21 2.93
N CYS A 579 -30.34 7.24 3.52
CA CYS A 579 -31.62 6.71 3.02
C CYS A 579 -32.84 7.57 3.41
N HIS A 580 -32.61 8.71 4.07
CA HIS A 580 -33.61 9.70 4.49
C HIS A 580 -34.74 9.14 5.37
N VAL A 581 -34.43 8.17 6.23
CA VAL A 581 -35.41 7.44 7.06
C VAL A 581 -36.21 8.38 7.98
N ASP A 582 -35.58 9.44 8.50
CA ASP A 582 -36.24 10.51 9.27
C ASP A 582 -37.37 11.24 8.52
N ALA A 583 -37.27 11.31 7.19
CA ALA A 583 -38.30 11.88 6.33
C ALA A 583 -39.36 10.83 5.97
N PHE A 584 -38.94 9.58 5.70
CA PHE A 584 -39.85 8.47 5.40
C PHE A 584 -40.86 8.25 6.53
N LYS A 585 -40.38 8.23 7.78
CA LYS A 585 -41.22 8.11 9.00
C LYS A 585 -42.20 9.27 9.23
N LYS A 586 -42.09 10.37 8.46
CA LYS A 586 -42.96 11.56 8.54
C LYS A 586 -43.95 11.65 7.38
N GLY A 587 -43.93 10.69 6.45
CA GLY A 587 -44.83 10.61 5.29
C GLY A 587 -44.08 10.52 3.96
N SER A 588 -44.55 9.66 3.04
CA SER A 588 -43.83 9.35 1.80
C SER A 588 -43.60 10.60 0.93
N ASP A 589 -44.57 11.51 0.79
CA ASP A 589 -44.43 12.79 0.06
C ASP A 589 -43.16 13.58 0.41
N GLY A 590 -42.84 13.69 1.69
CA GLY A 590 -41.68 14.45 2.20
C GLY A 590 -40.35 13.72 1.98
N TRP A 591 -40.40 12.41 1.79
CA TRP A 591 -39.27 11.55 1.45
C TRP A 591 -39.07 11.47 -0.06
N GLN A 592 -40.12 11.23 -0.85
CA GLN A 592 -40.11 11.21 -2.32
C GLN A 592 -39.52 12.49 -2.90
N LYS A 593 -39.89 13.66 -2.37
CA LYS A 593 -39.31 14.96 -2.78
C LYS A 593 -37.79 15.05 -2.55
N ARG A 594 -37.29 14.44 -1.47
CA ARG A 594 -35.84 14.39 -1.18
C ARG A 594 -35.12 13.40 -2.08
N VAL A 595 -35.72 12.22 -2.31
CA VAL A 595 -35.20 11.20 -3.22
C VAL A 595 -35.12 11.74 -4.65
N ALA A 596 -36.17 12.39 -5.15
CA ALA A 596 -36.20 13.00 -6.47
C ALA A 596 -35.14 14.11 -6.64
N ALA A 597 -34.97 14.97 -5.63
CA ALA A 597 -33.93 16.00 -5.65
C ALA A 597 -32.51 15.39 -5.60
N ALA A 598 -32.30 14.33 -4.81
CA ALA A 598 -31.02 13.62 -4.78
C ALA A 598 -30.73 12.91 -6.11
N ASP A 599 -31.73 12.31 -6.75
CA ASP A 599 -31.58 11.64 -8.06
C ASP A 599 -31.40 12.62 -9.23
N ALA A 600 -31.98 13.82 -9.14
CA ALA A 600 -31.71 14.90 -10.10
C ALA A 600 -30.23 15.33 -9.98
N ALA A 601 -29.78 15.71 -8.78
CA ALA A 601 -28.39 16.09 -8.55
C ALA A 601 -27.38 14.97 -8.87
N ARG A 602 -27.77 13.70 -8.70
CA ARG A 602 -26.95 12.53 -9.08
C ARG A 602 -26.82 12.40 -10.59
N ARG A 603 -27.91 12.60 -11.36
CA ARG A 603 -27.89 12.61 -12.82
C ARG A 603 -27.11 13.81 -13.36
N GLU A 604 -27.38 15.02 -12.86
CA GLU A 604 -26.63 16.24 -13.22
C GLU A 604 -25.12 16.07 -13.00
N PHE A 605 -24.70 15.36 -11.95
CA PHE A 605 -23.28 15.02 -11.73
C PHE A 605 -22.75 13.98 -12.73
N GLU A 606 -23.53 12.94 -13.05
CA GLU A 606 -23.17 11.95 -14.07
C GLU A 606 -23.12 12.55 -15.49
N ASP A 607 -24.00 13.51 -15.81
CA ASP A 607 -24.03 14.20 -17.10
C ASP A 607 -22.87 15.22 -17.26
N LEU A 608 -22.38 15.78 -16.14
CA LEU A 608 -21.27 16.76 -16.13
C LEU A 608 -19.88 16.13 -15.97
N PHE A 609 -19.77 14.96 -15.33
CA PHE A 609 -18.49 14.34 -14.95
C PHE A 609 -18.39 12.84 -15.23
N GLY A 610 -19.42 12.22 -15.82
CA GLY A 610 -19.36 10.86 -16.33
C GLY A 610 -18.47 10.75 -17.57
N ASP A 611 -17.83 9.60 -17.74
CA ASP A 611 -16.88 9.38 -18.85
C ASP A 611 -17.63 9.38 -20.20
N GLY A 612 -17.30 10.35 -21.06
CA GLY A 612 -17.98 10.60 -22.34
C GLY A 612 -17.67 9.55 -23.42
N GLY A 613 -18.09 8.31 -23.20
CA GLY A 613 -17.68 7.13 -23.97
C GLY A 613 -18.82 6.30 -24.59
N ALA A 614 -20.01 6.89 -24.79
CA ALA A 614 -21.15 6.20 -25.43
C ALA A 614 -22.14 7.18 -26.11
N ALA A 615 -21.67 7.89 -27.14
CA ALA A 615 -22.53 8.73 -27.99
C ALA A 615 -22.77 8.07 -29.35
N GLU A 616 -24.02 7.60 -29.55
CA GLU A 616 -24.72 7.42 -30.84
C GLU A 616 -23.93 6.81 -32.02
N GLU A 617 -23.86 5.48 -32.10
CA GLU A 617 -23.90 4.79 -33.39
C GLU A 617 -25.37 4.60 -33.81
N GLY A 618 -25.88 5.54 -34.61
CA GLY A 618 -27.17 5.42 -35.29
C GLY A 618 -27.05 4.62 -36.59
N GLU A 619 -28.13 3.95 -36.99
CA GLU A 619 -28.20 3.19 -38.25
C GLU A 619 -28.33 4.13 -39.45
N GLU A 620 -27.44 4.02 -40.45
CA GLU A 620 -27.80 4.29 -41.85
C GLU A 620 -26.94 3.49 -42.84
N GLU A 621 -27.54 3.04 -43.94
CA GLU A 621 -26.94 2.11 -44.91
C GLU A 621 -26.59 2.79 -46.25
N ALA A 622 -25.48 2.37 -46.84
CA ALA A 622 -24.73 3.00 -47.93
C ALA A 622 -25.50 3.47 -49.20
N ALA A 623 -25.04 4.58 -49.80
CA ALA A 623 -25.06 4.78 -51.25
C ALA A 623 -23.97 5.74 -51.80
N ALA A 624 -23.19 5.23 -52.77
CA ALA A 624 -22.56 5.88 -53.93
C ALA A 624 -21.81 7.24 -53.85
N ALA A 625 -20.76 7.37 -54.68
CA ALA A 625 -20.00 8.60 -54.90
C ALA A 625 -20.13 9.10 -56.36
N ALA A 626 -20.00 10.42 -56.57
CA ALA A 626 -19.68 11.06 -57.86
C ALA A 626 -19.14 12.49 -57.63
N ASP A 627 -18.28 12.96 -58.53
CA ASP A 627 -17.61 14.27 -58.47
C ASP A 627 -18.53 15.48 -58.76
N GLY A 628 -18.11 16.68 -58.34
CA GLY A 628 -18.89 17.93 -58.53
C GLY A 628 -18.17 19.20 -58.08
N GLU A 629 -17.25 19.68 -58.92
CA GLU A 629 -16.43 20.89 -58.79
C GLU A 629 -17.22 22.22 -58.71
N GLU A 630 -16.88 23.11 -57.76
CA GLU A 630 -16.48 24.52 -58.01
C GLU A 630 -16.08 25.26 -56.71
N ALA A 631 -15.62 26.53 -56.81
CA ALA A 631 -14.92 27.26 -55.75
C ALA A 631 -15.47 28.69 -55.49
N ALA A 632 -15.10 29.30 -54.35
CA ALA A 632 -14.36 30.60 -54.28
C ALA A 632 -14.57 31.45 -53.00
N THR A 633 -13.44 32.01 -52.52
CA THR A 633 -13.27 33.32 -51.81
C THR A 633 -14.03 33.69 -50.53
N GLU A 634 -13.21 34.02 -49.52
CA GLU A 634 -13.29 35.14 -48.56
C GLU A 634 -14.53 36.07 -48.54
N GLN A 635 -15.09 36.30 -47.34
CA GLN A 635 -14.95 37.60 -46.65
C GLN A 635 -15.57 37.67 -45.24
N GLN A 636 -14.79 38.12 -44.25
CA GLN A 636 -15.29 39.05 -43.21
C GLN A 636 -15.50 40.43 -43.89
N PRO A 637 -16.37 41.38 -43.43
CA PRO A 637 -16.50 41.74 -42.00
C PRO A 637 -17.77 42.52 -41.51
N LYS A 638 -17.83 42.81 -40.19
CA LYS A 638 -18.58 43.95 -39.56
C LYS A 638 -20.12 43.86 -39.70
N LYS A 639 -21.00 44.55 -38.95
CA LYS A 639 -21.03 45.54 -37.83
C LYS A 639 -22.46 45.39 -37.19
N LYS A 640 -22.89 45.98 -36.06
CA LYS A 640 -22.81 47.38 -35.61
C LYS A 640 -23.46 47.50 -34.21
N GLN A 641 -23.01 48.45 -33.39
CA GLN A 641 -23.81 49.02 -32.27
C GLN A 641 -24.95 49.91 -32.87
N LYS A 642 -25.93 50.50 -32.14
CA LYS A 642 -25.75 51.34 -30.94
C LYS A 642 -27.05 51.95 -30.36
N GLY A 643 -27.25 51.86 -29.04
CA GLY A 643 -27.96 52.86 -28.20
C GLY A 643 -29.51 52.85 -28.18
N LYS A 644 -30.17 53.69 -27.36
CA LYS A 644 -29.65 54.64 -26.33
C LYS A 644 -30.78 55.17 -25.40
N LYS A 645 -30.46 55.46 -24.12
CA LYS A 645 -31.28 56.18 -23.09
C LYS A 645 -32.60 55.48 -22.66
N GLY A 646 -33.18 55.76 -21.48
CA GLY A 646 -32.59 56.46 -20.32
C GLY A 646 -33.58 56.93 -19.24
N GLN A 647 -33.35 56.48 -17.99
CA GLN A 647 -33.35 57.29 -16.76
C GLN A 647 -34.58 58.14 -16.39
N ALA A 648 -35.48 57.55 -15.59
CA ALA A 648 -36.45 58.23 -14.72
C ALA A 648 -36.34 57.69 -13.27
N ALA A 649 -37.17 58.14 -12.32
CA ALA A 649 -36.98 57.90 -10.87
C ALA A 649 -38.30 57.75 -10.06
N ALA A 650 -38.17 57.30 -8.80
CA ALA A 650 -39.23 56.89 -7.85
C ALA A 650 -40.01 55.62 -8.28
N ASP A 651 -40.58 54.80 -7.39
CA ASP A 651 -40.93 54.98 -5.96
C ASP A 651 -40.66 53.69 -5.13
N ALA A 652 -40.56 53.80 -3.80
CA ALA A 652 -40.32 52.68 -2.87
C ALA A 652 -40.80 53.00 -1.43
N GLY A 653 -42.11 53.20 -1.25
CA GLY A 653 -42.73 53.38 0.05
C GLY A 653 -42.81 52.11 0.91
N GLU A 654 -42.42 52.28 2.18
CA GLU A 654 -42.86 51.59 3.41
C GLU A 654 -43.72 50.31 3.34
N GLN A 655 -43.29 49.27 4.08
CA GLN A 655 -44.19 48.55 5.00
C GLN A 655 -43.52 48.36 6.38
N PRO A 656 -44.27 48.41 7.50
CA PRO A 656 -43.69 48.52 8.84
C PRO A 656 -44.09 47.40 9.84
N GLU A 657 -43.46 47.44 11.02
CA GLU A 657 -43.95 46.98 12.35
C GLU A 657 -44.21 45.45 12.60
N GLN A 658 -43.63 44.86 13.67
CA GLN A 658 -44.16 44.59 15.04
C GLN A 658 -45.25 43.49 15.10
N GLN A 659 -45.41 42.65 16.12
CA GLN A 659 -44.92 42.53 17.52
C GLN A 659 -44.41 41.05 17.78
N GLU A 660 -44.06 40.50 18.96
CA GLU A 660 -44.36 40.77 20.39
C GLU A 660 -43.29 40.19 21.37
N ALA A 661 -43.53 40.31 22.70
CA ALA A 661 -42.82 39.85 23.92
C ALA A 661 -41.75 38.71 23.84
N ALA A 662 -40.62 38.71 24.58
CA ALA A 662 -40.37 38.86 26.05
C ALA A 662 -40.88 37.65 26.88
N GLU A 663 -40.18 37.07 27.87
CA GLU A 663 -39.16 37.61 28.81
C GLU A 663 -37.94 36.68 29.12
N GLN A 664 -36.88 37.28 29.69
CA GLN A 664 -35.87 36.82 30.70
C GLN A 664 -35.46 35.33 30.82
N GLN A 665 -34.20 34.92 31.07
CA GLN A 665 -33.06 35.51 31.81
C GLN A 665 -31.72 35.30 31.04
N ALA A 666 -30.81 36.28 30.91
CA ALA A 666 -29.63 36.57 31.75
C ALA A 666 -28.63 35.37 31.95
N ALA A 667 -27.30 35.51 31.86
CA ALA A 667 -26.35 36.55 31.41
C ALA A 667 -24.96 35.89 31.20
N GLY A 668 -23.93 36.46 30.57
CA GLY A 668 -23.78 37.72 29.82
C GLY A 668 -22.32 37.92 29.38
N GLY A 669 -22.06 38.47 28.19
CA GLY A 669 -20.69 38.70 27.70
C GLY A 669 -20.62 39.55 26.43
N LYS A 670 -20.03 40.75 26.50
CA LYS A 670 -19.96 41.70 25.37
C LYS A 670 -18.52 42.07 24.97
N LYS A 671 -18.21 41.72 23.72
CA LYS A 671 -17.57 42.56 22.68
C LYS A 671 -16.36 43.44 23.06
N LYS A 672 -15.16 42.89 22.85
CA LYS A 672 -14.29 43.17 21.67
C LYS A 672 -14.22 44.62 21.14
N LYS A 673 -12.97 45.12 20.96
CA LYS A 673 -12.44 46.03 19.90
C LYS A 673 -12.28 47.54 20.25
N LYS A 674 -11.03 48.08 20.15
CA LYS A 674 -10.54 49.04 19.09
C LYS A 674 -9.39 49.99 19.54
N ARG A 675 -8.25 49.95 18.82
CA ARG A 675 -7.16 50.97 18.61
C ARG A 675 -6.92 52.13 19.60
N SER A 676 -5.63 52.34 19.94
CA SER A 676 -4.94 53.67 19.92
C SER A 676 -3.40 53.50 19.74
N LYS A 677 -2.63 54.60 19.81
CA LYS A 677 -1.18 54.73 19.47
C LYS A 677 -0.53 55.78 20.41
N ALA A 678 0.82 55.79 20.49
CA ALA A 678 1.73 56.74 21.19
C ALA A 678 2.11 56.29 22.63
N GLU A 679 3.26 56.68 23.23
CA GLU A 679 4.36 57.59 22.83
C GLU A 679 5.72 57.21 23.51
N GLN A 680 6.82 57.96 23.29
CA GLN A 680 8.15 57.81 23.97
C GLN A 680 8.31 58.81 25.14
N PRO A 681 9.27 58.61 26.08
CA PRO A 681 10.65 59.19 26.02
C PRO A 681 11.79 58.12 26.17
N GLU A 682 13.06 58.30 25.73
CA GLU A 682 14.23 59.05 26.28
C GLU A 682 14.78 58.61 27.67
N ALA A 683 16.10 58.61 28.00
CA ALA A 683 17.37 58.70 27.23
C ALA A 683 18.63 58.46 28.14
N ALA A 684 19.85 58.49 27.54
CA ALA A 684 21.25 58.37 28.06
C ALA A 684 21.92 56.99 27.82
N ALA A 685 23.09 56.80 27.16
CA ALA A 685 24.38 57.55 27.01
C ALA A 685 25.34 57.33 28.21
N VAL A 686 26.65 57.05 28.06
CA VAL A 686 27.67 57.47 27.05
C VAL A 686 28.74 56.40 26.71
N ALA A 687 29.34 56.53 25.51
CA ALA A 687 30.79 56.46 25.11
C ALA A 687 31.72 55.31 25.59
N ASP A 688 32.79 54.90 24.87
CA ASP A 688 33.55 55.57 23.80
C ASP A 688 34.09 54.62 22.68
N ALA A 689 34.54 55.29 21.61
CA ALA A 689 35.39 54.98 20.44
C ALA A 689 36.48 53.87 20.53
N GLU A 690 37.09 53.30 19.47
CA GLU A 690 36.99 53.40 17.98
C GLU A 690 37.62 52.10 17.32
N GLN A 691 38.14 51.93 16.07
CA GLN A 691 38.57 52.83 14.97
C GLN A 691 38.60 52.13 13.57
N GLU A 692 38.18 52.87 12.53
CA GLU A 692 38.49 52.82 11.07
C GLU A 692 38.43 51.55 10.15
N GLU A 693 38.34 51.89 8.85
CA GLU A 693 38.02 51.13 7.62
C GLU A 693 39.32 50.87 6.77
N PRO A 694 39.37 50.61 5.42
CA PRO A 694 38.31 50.56 4.39
C PRO A 694 38.35 49.34 3.41
N GLN A 695 37.35 49.29 2.52
CA GLN A 695 37.38 48.51 1.27
C GLN A 695 38.21 49.23 0.17
N PRO A 696 38.44 48.62 -1.01
CA PRO A 696 37.59 49.02 -2.15
C PRO A 696 37.32 47.94 -3.21
N ALA A 697 36.35 48.19 -4.10
CA ALA A 697 36.02 47.33 -5.25
C ALA A 697 36.24 48.04 -6.59
N ALA A 698 36.70 47.32 -7.64
CA ALA A 698 36.34 47.60 -9.06
C ALA A 698 36.88 46.61 -10.12
N LYS A 699 35.95 46.01 -10.89
CA LYS A 699 35.92 45.85 -12.36
C LYS A 699 37.26 45.74 -13.16
N LYS A 700 37.39 44.66 -13.95
CA LYS A 700 37.61 44.75 -15.42
C LYS A 700 37.36 43.43 -16.17
N LYS A 701 36.91 43.54 -17.43
CA LYS A 701 36.86 42.46 -18.44
C LYS A 701 38.05 42.61 -19.39
N LYS A 702 38.58 41.52 -19.95
CA LYS A 702 39.20 41.56 -21.29
C LYS A 702 39.08 40.21 -22.02
N LYS A 703 38.81 40.26 -23.33
CA LYS A 703 38.93 39.13 -24.25
C LYS A 703 40.36 39.09 -24.81
N VAL A 704 40.84 37.91 -25.16
CA VAL A 704 41.75 37.73 -26.31
C VAL A 704 41.20 36.58 -27.17
N LYS A 705 41.36 36.70 -28.49
CA LYS A 705 40.95 35.75 -29.53
C LYS A 705 42.13 35.61 -30.50
N THR A 706 42.59 34.39 -30.79
CA THR A 706 43.36 33.92 -31.98
C THR A 706 43.67 32.42 -31.67
N ALA A 707 43.41 31.42 -32.52
CA ALA A 707 43.81 31.19 -33.93
C ALA A 707 45.31 30.87 -34.06
N ALA A 708 45.79 29.97 -34.94
CA ALA A 708 45.16 28.91 -35.75
C ALA A 708 46.30 28.05 -36.40
N ALA A 709 45.93 27.06 -37.23
CA ALA A 709 46.79 26.17 -38.04
C ALA A 709 47.65 25.14 -37.26
N ALA A 710 48.20 24.07 -37.86
CA ALA A 710 47.73 23.06 -38.84
C ALA A 710 48.94 22.43 -39.57
N GLU A 711 48.98 21.09 -39.66
CA GLU A 711 49.70 20.27 -40.67
C GLU A 711 51.25 20.38 -40.66
N GLU A 712 52.09 19.48 -41.22
CA GLU A 712 51.97 18.29 -42.11
C GLU A 712 52.66 17.04 -41.47
N HIS A 713 52.25 15.78 -41.72
CA HIS A 713 52.61 14.86 -42.86
C HIS A 713 54.14 14.60 -42.99
N GLN A 714 54.71 13.39 -42.88
CA GLN A 714 54.67 12.16 -43.73
C GLN A 714 55.51 11.01 -43.05
N ALA A 715 55.67 9.74 -43.49
CA ALA A 715 54.89 8.75 -44.29
C ALA A 715 55.63 7.36 -44.31
N LEU A 716 55.09 6.36 -45.06
CA LEU A 716 55.62 4.99 -45.36
C LEU A 716 55.51 3.95 -44.21
N ALA A 717 54.94 2.72 -44.32
CA ALA A 717 54.82 1.67 -45.37
C ALA A 717 55.96 0.62 -45.33
N GLU A 718 55.80 -0.69 -45.64
CA GLU A 718 54.85 -1.36 -46.56
C GLU A 718 54.14 -2.66 -46.01
N GLN A 719 53.83 -3.62 -46.90
CA GLN A 719 52.81 -4.70 -46.84
C GLN A 719 53.48 -6.11 -47.05
N PRO A 720 52.87 -7.27 -47.48
CA PRO A 720 51.55 -7.51 -48.14
C PRO A 720 50.74 -8.80 -47.79
N ALA A 721 49.44 -8.77 -48.18
CA ALA A 721 48.62 -9.85 -48.79
C ALA A 721 48.40 -11.26 -48.13
N ALA A 722 47.56 -12.17 -48.68
CA ALA A 722 46.09 -12.13 -48.91
C ALA A 722 45.58 -13.47 -49.51
N ALA A 723 44.46 -14.04 -49.04
CA ALA A 723 43.80 -15.20 -49.69
C ALA A 723 42.27 -15.32 -49.42
N LYS A 724 41.52 -15.92 -50.36
CA LYS A 724 40.03 -16.00 -50.42
C LYS A 724 39.49 -17.45 -50.28
N LYS A 725 38.17 -17.58 -50.01
CA LYS A 725 37.28 -18.78 -50.19
C LYS A 725 37.48 -19.95 -49.20
N GLY A 726 36.48 -20.65 -48.65
CA GLY A 726 35.04 -20.75 -48.91
C GLY A 726 34.45 -22.14 -48.53
N LYS A 727 33.16 -22.35 -48.85
CA LYS A 727 32.35 -23.62 -48.84
C LYS A 727 31.71 -24.16 -47.54
N LYS A 728 30.48 -24.64 -47.74
CA LYS A 728 29.55 -25.34 -46.80
C LYS A 728 29.76 -26.86 -46.81
N LYS A 729 29.59 -27.52 -45.65
CA LYS A 729 28.85 -28.79 -45.34
C LYS A 729 29.22 -29.21 -43.90
N LYS A 730 28.37 -29.70 -42.99
CA LYS A 730 27.07 -30.43 -42.98
C LYS A 730 27.16 -31.98 -43.10
N GLN A 731 27.48 -32.60 -41.96
CA GLN A 731 27.09 -33.94 -41.43
C GLN A 731 27.39 -33.87 -39.91
N LYS A 732 26.58 -34.27 -38.92
CA LYS A 732 25.41 -35.18 -38.71
C LYS A 732 25.77 -36.65 -38.39
N ALA A 733 25.52 -37.03 -37.12
CA ALA A 733 25.61 -38.37 -36.51
C ALA A 733 27.04 -38.95 -36.44
N SER A 734 27.44 -39.78 -35.46
CA SER A 734 26.69 -40.55 -34.43
C SER A 734 27.34 -40.39 -33.04
N ALA A 735 26.60 -40.43 -31.92
CA ALA A 735 26.32 -41.60 -31.08
C ALA A 735 27.57 -42.41 -30.64
N GLU A 736 28.05 -42.14 -29.42
CA GLU A 736 27.70 -42.94 -28.23
C GLU A 736 27.13 -41.99 -27.15
#